data_AF-A0A2J6T718-F1
#
_entry.id   AF-A0A2J6T718-F1
#
_cell.length_a   1.000
_cell.length_b   1.000
_cell.length_c   1.000
_cell.angle_alpha   90.00
_cell.angle_beta   90.00
_cell.angle_gamma   90.00
#
_symmetry.space_group_name_H-M   'P 1'
#
loop_
_entity.id
_entity.type
_entity.pdbx_description
1 polymer ?
#
loop_
_entity_poly.entity_id
_entity_poly.type
_entity_poly.pdbx_seq_one_letter_code
_entity_poly.pdbx_strand_id
1 'polypeptide(L)'
;MVQPTIHRYFRSPRPTQALPKETFLRLPFSLRRKIYLLAGLPVDSTIYLNFIPSSEEHCVQEYNPLDIEHWPTEPNIRPRSHSLSHFLDGYLPSTHIRLNRHCVCADYGSKATRNANSSCSDNVCTCTPLPWQLLYVSKTVADEVSTIFYSSNHFSIFRESLGRLSGLHSLPKWALAKMRSLSLCLNYSDPDPIQYFKERYWCHATCAASHQHRLFSKAKAHDEASSIDELEHLCQVLRTHIQPNQLRLSFTCDVADIEIAEEVLRPLSQLPHLRECSILLGFQHSPTDTEHIPLLQELAKKHVTHLMKPSIPTTFDFTALPPEIQLQILSYTPLVTPYELVCGLNTPVSTSIQSPFYEPRTFPYRSYPSVPECCLTCSPSPSPAQKPNGCACWSKHTAFSSTCTCWRFPLSLFLVSKSVKEMAESLFYGRNHFWVLPRGWNASHKLEIWNFLTRVGGVRRYLRNLTWEMSWSVREEWGGYLQEGDETYGQWLATLEFLREMPPGQLTLTIDTKFSQSEIYYANGGWEYGDSGVVVPDAAYTSEAEYTFSVSQAIAKDLIKHDVKLKDLFWHFTWPRIGEWQGEGEMGLGNARDGEGKARDKGRVLEKMVMGPLYEGEERGKYERRKEWNGYRDHQPPY
;
A
#
# COMPACT_ATOMS: atom_id res chain seq x y z
N MET A 1 52.10 -2.55 0.59
CA MET A 1 52.32 -2.14 -0.81
C MET A 1 51.42 -0.94 -1.09
N VAL A 2 52.00 0.24 -1.31
CA VAL A 2 51.23 1.48 -1.57
C VAL A 2 50.77 1.47 -3.02
N GLN A 3 49.46 1.41 -3.27
CA GLN A 3 48.92 1.54 -4.64
C GLN A 3 49.07 2.99 -5.12
N PRO A 4 49.61 3.23 -6.34
CA PRO A 4 49.66 4.57 -6.90
C PRO A 4 48.26 5.02 -7.31
N THR A 5 47.92 6.28 -6.99
CA THR A 5 46.68 6.96 -7.36
C THR A 5 46.40 6.88 -8.87
N ILE A 6 45.11 6.91 -9.23
CA ILE A 6 44.58 6.81 -10.61
C ILE A 6 45.28 7.76 -11.62
N HIS A 7 45.91 8.82 -11.12
CA HIS A 7 46.69 9.82 -11.85
C HIS A 7 47.85 9.26 -12.69
N ARG A 8 48.39 8.07 -12.40
CA ARG A 8 49.47 7.49 -13.22
C ARG A 8 49.02 6.79 -14.50
N TYR A 9 47.73 6.48 -14.64
CA TYR A 9 47.21 5.76 -15.81
C TYR A 9 46.86 6.67 -17.00
N PHE A 10 46.80 7.99 -16.79
CA PHE A 10 46.53 8.99 -17.84
C PHE A 10 47.79 9.68 -18.38
N ARG A 11 48.92 8.97 -18.51
CA ARG A 11 50.05 9.52 -19.29
C ARG A 11 49.72 9.41 -20.77
N SER A 12 49.14 10.48 -21.32
CA SER A 12 48.90 10.63 -22.75
C SER A 12 50.24 10.70 -23.50
N PRO A 13 50.52 9.83 -24.48
CA PRO A 13 51.59 10.04 -25.44
C PRO A 13 51.19 11.23 -26.31
N ARG A 14 52.01 12.29 -26.34
CA ARG A 14 51.75 13.53 -27.10
C ARG A 14 51.37 13.22 -28.56
N PRO A 15 50.21 13.72 -29.04
CA PRO A 15 50.04 14.02 -30.45
C PRO A 15 49.72 15.52 -30.60
N THR A 16 50.49 16.20 -31.43
CA THR A 16 50.32 17.58 -31.89
C THR A 16 49.14 17.72 -32.87
N GLN A 17 47.96 17.21 -32.51
CA GLN A 17 46.70 17.47 -33.24
C GLN A 17 45.83 18.40 -32.41
N ALA A 18 45.34 19.47 -33.07
CA ALA A 18 44.45 20.45 -32.47
C ALA A 18 43.25 19.74 -31.84
N LEU A 19 43.07 19.90 -30.53
CA LEU A 19 41.94 19.34 -29.78
C LEU A 19 40.63 19.72 -30.49
N PRO A 20 39.69 18.78 -30.68
CA PRO A 20 38.39 19.07 -31.27
C PRO A 20 37.74 20.25 -30.54
N LYS A 21 37.28 21.23 -31.31
CA LYS A 21 36.73 22.50 -30.79
C LYS A 21 35.45 22.30 -29.96
N GLU A 22 34.82 21.14 -30.03
CA GLU A 22 33.61 20.84 -29.27
C GLU A 22 33.79 19.55 -28.49
N THR A 23 33.78 19.66 -27.17
CA THR A 23 33.80 18.50 -26.27
C THR A 23 32.53 18.51 -25.44
N PHE A 24 32.08 17.33 -25.01
CA PHE A 24 30.92 17.18 -24.11
C PHE A 24 31.01 18.07 -22.86
N LEU A 25 32.24 18.30 -22.34
CA LEU A 25 32.51 19.16 -21.19
C LEU A 25 32.28 20.66 -21.46
N ARG A 26 32.10 21.09 -22.72
CA ARG A 26 31.72 22.48 -23.05
C ARG A 26 30.23 22.75 -22.91
N LEU A 27 29.38 21.72 -22.89
CA LEU A 27 27.95 21.89 -22.64
C LEU A 27 27.73 22.46 -21.22
N PRO A 28 26.71 23.29 -20.96
CA PRO A 28 26.34 23.64 -19.60
C PRO A 28 26.03 22.39 -18.75
N PHE A 29 26.38 22.43 -17.46
CA PHE A 29 26.13 21.31 -16.54
C PHE A 29 24.65 20.89 -16.52
N SER A 30 23.70 21.82 -16.68
CA SER A 30 22.27 21.50 -16.75
C SER A 30 21.91 20.57 -17.92
N LEU A 31 22.55 20.75 -19.09
CA LEU A 31 22.37 19.87 -20.24
C LEU A 31 23.07 18.53 -20.03
N ARG A 32 24.31 18.53 -19.53
CA ARG A 32 25.02 17.28 -19.19
C ARG A 32 24.24 16.46 -18.17
N ARG A 33 23.70 17.10 -17.13
CA ARG A 33 22.82 16.49 -16.14
C ARG A 33 21.63 15.84 -16.82
N LYS A 34 20.92 16.54 -17.70
CA LYS A 34 19.79 15.96 -18.45
C LYS A 34 20.19 14.72 -19.25
N ILE A 35 21.37 14.74 -19.87
CA ILE A 35 21.92 13.58 -20.60
C ILE A 35 22.17 12.42 -19.63
N TYR A 36 22.78 12.66 -18.46
CA TYR A 36 22.98 11.61 -17.46
C TYR A 36 21.65 11.02 -16.93
N LEU A 37 20.62 11.86 -16.73
CA LEU A 37 19.29 11.40 -16.34
C LEU A 37 18.68 10.50 -17.42
N LEU A 38 18.77 10.92 -18.69
CA LEU A 38 18.28 10.14 -19.83
C LEU A 38 19.07 8.85 -20.05
N ALA A 39 20.33 8.79 -19.60
CA ALA A 39 21.14 7.58 -19.62
C ALA A 39 20.76 6.55 -18.53
N GLY A 40 19.74 6.82 -17.71
CA GLY A 40 19.28 5.90 -16.66
C GLY A 40 20.13 5.92 -15.39
N LEU A 41 20.77 7.06 -15.08
CA LEU A 41 21.59 7.20 -13.88
C LEU A 41 20.78 7.25 -12.57
N PRO A 42 19.67 8.00 -12.47
CA PRO A 42 18.63 7.71 -11.49
C PRO A 42 17.91 6.45 -11.93
N VAL A 43 17.77 5.54 -11.00
CA VAL A 43 17.04 4.29 -11.17
C VAL A 43 15.75 4.43 -10.39
N ASP A 44 14.64 4.07 -11.01
CA ASP A 44 13.34 4.00 -10.35
C ASP A 44 13.21 2.77 -9.43
N SER A 45 14.33 2.10 -9.13
CA SER A 45 14.41 0.93 -8.26
C SER A 45 15.43 1.14 -7.15
N THR A 46 15.25 0.39 -6.07
CA THR A 46 16.23 0.30 -4.99
C THR A 46 17.55 -0.30 -5.51
N ILE A 47 18.67 0.30 -5.11
CA ILE A 47 20.01 -0.26 -5.31
C ILE A 47 20.43 -0.94 -4.02
N TYR A 48 20.58 -2.26 -4.05
CA TYR A 48 21.08 -3.01 -2.92
C TYR A 48 22.60 -2.93 -2.90
N LEU A 49 23.17 -2.65 -1.72
CA LEU A 49 24.62 -2.55 -1.56
C LEU A 49 25.28 -3.92 -1.32
N ASN A 50 24.52 -4.87 -0.76
CA ASN A 50 25.08 -6.18 -0.40
C ASN A 50 24.09 -7.36 -0.47
N PHE A 51 22.82 -7.14 -0.85
CA PHE A 51 21.83 -8.20 -0.98
C PHE A 51 22.04 -9.02 -2.24
N ILE A 52 22.07 -10.34 -2.10
CA ILE A 52 21.97 -11.29 -3.22
C ILE A 52 20.62 -11.99 -3.02
N PRO A 53 19.66 -11.81 -3.94
CA PRO A 53 18.39 -12.52 -3.84
C PRO A 53 18.61 -14.03 -3.86
N SER A 54 17.81 -14.75 -3.08
CA SER A 54 17.95 -16.20 -2.91
C SER A 54 17.39 -17.00 -4.09
N SER A 55 16.59 -16.39 -4.97
CA SER A 55 15.85 -17.06 -6.03
C SER A 55 16.37 -16.74 -7.44
N GLU A 56 16.28 -17.74 -8.33
CA GLU A 56 16.48 -17.61 -9.79
C GLU A 56 15.41 -16.72 -10.47
N GLU A 57 14.36 -16.32 -9.74
CA GLU A 57 13.24 -15.53 -10.25
C GLU A 57 13.57 -14.04 -10.41
N HIS A 58 14.67 -13.59 -9.83
CA HIS A 58 15.14 -12.23 -10.02
C HIS A 58 16.19 -12.21 -11.10
N CYS A 59 15.94 -11.38 -12.11
CA CYS A 59 16.92 -11.01 -13.12
C CYS A 59 18.02 -10.15 -12.44
N VAL A 60 18.86 -10.80 -11.63
CA VAL A 60 20.06 -10.20 -11.09
C VAL A 60 21.00 -10.09 -12.28
N GLN A 61 21.25 -8.86 -12.74
CA GLN A 61 22.45 -8.61 -13.51
C GLN A 61 23.63 -8.84 -12.56
N GLU A 62 24.04 -10.09 -12.41
CA GLU A 62 25.31 -10.42 -11.80
C GLU A 62 26.38 -9.84 -12.72
N TYR A 63 26.86 -8.65 -12.38
CA TYR A 63 28.14 -8.23 -12.88
C TYR A 63 29.17 -9.15 -12.22
N ASN A 64 29.48 -10.27 -12.87
CA ASN A 64 30.58 -11.13 -12.46
C ASN A 64 31.89 -10.49 -12.95
N PRO A 65 32.68 -9.84 -12.07
CA PRO A 65 33.93 -9.22 -12.48
C PRO A 65 34.98 -10.22 -12.95
N LEU A 66 34.72 -11.54 -12.84
CA LEU A 66 35.61 -12.62 -13.25
C LEU A 66 35.19 -13.28 -14.57
N ASP A 67 33.99 -12.99 -15.09
CA ASP A 67 33.52 -13.56 -16.36
C ASP A 67 33.77 -12.60 -17.53
N ILE A 68 34.77 -12.95 -18.34
CA ILE A 68 35.29 -12.13 -19.45
C ILE A 68 34.23 -11.90 -20.54
N GLU A 69 33.25 -12.79 -20.70
CA GLU A 69 32.25 -12.68 -21.77
C GLU A 69 31.24 -11.55 -21.53
N HIS A 70 31.06 -11.13 -20.28
CA HIS A 70 30.18 -10.02 -19.90
C HIS A 70 30.88 -8.64 -20.01
N TRP A 71 32.13 -8.59 -20.49
CA TRP A 71 32.92 -7.36 -20.57
C TRP A 71 32.70 -6.66 -21.92
N PRO A 72 32.65 -5.32 -21.97
CA PRO A 72 32.64 -4.61 -23.24
C PRO A 72 33.92 -4.95 -24.02
N THR A 73 33.75 -5.47 -25.23
CA THR A 73 34.83 -5.85 -26.17
C THR A 73 35.48 -4.61 -26.78
N GLU A 74 36.08 -3.75 -25.97
CA GLU A 74 36.94 -2.66 -26.45
C GLU A 74 38.43 -2.97 -26.15
N PRO A 75 39.32 -2.85 -27.15
CA PRO A 75 40.71 -3.35 -27.05
C PRO A 75 41.66 -2.55 -26.13
N ASN A 76 41.17 -1.59 -25.34
CA ASN A 76 42.04 -0.67 -24.58
C ASN A 76 41.76 -0.59 -23.06
N ILE A 77 40.91 -1.44 -22.51
CA ILE A 77 40.65 -1.46 -21.05
C ILE A 77 41.63 -2.44 -20.38
N ARG A 78 42.67 -1.93 -19.71
CA ARG A 78 43.70 -2.77 -19.04
C ARG A 78 43.10 -3.66 -17.93
N PRO A 79 43.62 -4.87 -17.65
CA PRO A 79 43.14 -5.84 -16.63
C PRO A 79 42.96 -5.36 -15.17
N ARG A 80 43.17 -4.08 -14.85
CA ARG A 80 43.06 -3.50 -13.50
C ARG A 80 41.90 -2.53 -13.27
N SER A 81 40.98 -2.40 -14.22
CA SER A 81 39.76 -1.57 -14.14
C SER A 81 38.46 -2.40 -14.07
N HIS A 82 38.51 -3.65 -13.58
CA HIS A 82 37.55 -4.71 -13.96
C HIS A 82 36.45 -5.02 -12.94
N SER A 83 36.15 -4.13 -12.01
CA SER A 83 35.01 -4.32 -11.11
C SER A 83 34.38 -3.00 -10.68
N LEU A 84 33.06 -3.02 -10.52
CA LEU A 84 32.28 -2.02 -9.78
C LEU A 84 32.86 -1.72 -8.39
N SER A 85 33.74 -2.59 -7.88
CA SER A 85 34.61 -2.37 -6.72
C SER A 85 35.49 -1.11 -6.84
N HIS A 86 35.91 -0.70 -8.04
CA HIS A 86 36.70 0.52 -8.22
C HIS A 86 35.93 1.83 -7.95
N PHE A 87 34.60 1.77 -7.77
CA PHE A 87 33.74 2.91 -7.48
C PHE A 87 34.09 3.62 -6.16
N LEU A 88 34.80 2.93 -5.26
CA LEU A 88 35.15 3.41 -3.93
C LEU A 88 36.66 3.56 -3.93
N ASP A 89 37.19 4.77 -4.13
CA ASP A 89 38.63 5.10 -4.21
C ASP A 89 39.48 4.74 -2.95
N GLY A 90 39.02 3.82 -2.09
CA GLY A 90 39.84 3.08 -1.14
C GLY A 90 40.46 1.83 -1.76
N TYR A 91 41.28 1.11 -0.99
CA TYR A 91 41.71 -0.26 -1.35
C TYR A 91 40.52 -1.06 -1.88
N LEU A 92 40.74 -1.87 -2.94
CA LEU A 92 39.77 -2.84 -3.51
C LEU A 92 38.69 -3.10 -2.47
N PRO A 93 37.43 -2.62 -2.64
CA PRO A 93 36.46 -2.85 -1.61
C PRO A 93 36.39 -4.35 -1.43
N SER A 94 36.27 -4.73 -0.17
CA SER A 94 36.09 -6.10 0.19
C SER A 94 35.06 -6.72 -0.74
N THR A 95 35.17 -8.02 -1.02
CA THR A 95 34.30 -8.84 -1.88
C THR A 95 32.80 -8.82 -1.51
N HIS A 96 32.38 -7.87 -0.66
CA HIS A 96 31.12 -7.77 0.02
C HIS A 96 30.18 -6.70 -0.55
N ILE A 97 30.64 -5.71 -1.34
CA ILE A 97 29.71 -4.80 -2.03
C ILE A 97 29.36 -5.36 -3.40
N ARG A 98 28.07 -5.54 -3.64
CA ARG A 98 27.49 -5.80 -4.96
C ARG A 98 26.40 -4.76 -5.19
N LEU A 99 26.53 -3.92 -6.22
CA LEU A 99 25.47 -2.99 -6.60
C LEU A 99 24.40 -3.74 -7.40
N ASN A 100 23.62 -4.54 -6.68
CA ASN A 100 22.56 -5.32 -7.28
C ASN A 100 21.31 -4.46 -7.43
N ARG A 101 20.63 -4.63 -8.56
CA ARG A 101 19.33 -4.01 -8.81
C ARG A 101 18.26 -5.06 -8.68
N HIS A 102 17.15 -4.68 -8.04
CA HIS A 102 15.95 -5.46 -8.13
C HIS A 102 15.23 -5.13 -9.43
N CYS A 103 15.24 -6.07 -10.36
CA CYS A 103 14.60 -5.96 -11.65
C CYS A 103 13.36 -6.84 -11.67
N VAL A 104 12.19 -6.24 -11.92
CA VAL A 104 10.98 -7.03 -12.16
C VAL A 104 10.96 -7.34 -13.65
N CYS A 105 11.20 -8.61 -13.98
CA CYS A 105 11.02 -9.11 -15.33
C CYS A 105 9.51 -9.16 -15.62
N ALA A 106 9.05 -8.31 -16.54
CA ALA A 106 7.65 -8.15 -16.88
C ALA A 106 7.17 -9.34 -17.74
N ASP A 107 7.00 -10.53 -17.15
CA ASP A 107 6.14 -11.60 -17.69
C ASP A 107 6.10 -12.85 -16.79
N TYR A 108 5.40 -12.77 -15.66
CA TYR A 108 4.88 -13.97 -14.97
C TYR A 108 3.35 -14.01 -14.91
N GLY A 109 2.68 -12.99 -15.47
CA GLY A 109 1.21 -12.88 -15.46
C GLY A 109 0.54 -13.29 -16.78
N SER A 110 1.28 -13.33 -17.90
CA SER A 110 0.74 -13.92 -19.12
C SER A 110 0.74 -15.44 -18.96
N LYS A 111 -0.42 -16.08 -19.16
CA LYS A 111 -0.62 -17.53 -19.16
C LYS A 111 0.13 -18.21 -20.33
N ALA A 112 1.37 -17.83 -20.59
CA ALA A 112 2.27 -18.58 -21.45
C ALA A 112 2.41 -19.96 -20.81
N THR A 113 1.80 -20.94 -21.48
CA THR A 113 1.81 -22.35 -21.13
C THR A 113 3.20 -22.74 -20.65
N ARG A 114 3.33 -23.08 -19.36
CA ARG A 114 4.54 -23.62 -18.74
C ARG A 114 5.00 -24.84 -19.52
N ASN A 115 5.85 -24.63 -20.51
CA ASN A 115 6.60 -25.72 -21.10
C ASN A 115 7.78 -25.92 -20.16
N ALA A 116 7.80 -27.02 -19.40
CA ALA A 116 8.81 -27.31 -18.38
C ALA A 116 10.26 -27.38 -18.93
N ASN A 117 10.43 -27.26 -20.26
CA ASN A 117 11.70 -27.29 -20.96
C ASN A 117 12.09 -25.94 -21.61
N SER A 118 11.30 -24.86 -21.50
CA SER A 118 11.76 -23.55 -21.98
C SER A 118 12.65 -22.90 -20.93
N SER A 119 13.96 -22.90 -21.16
CA SER A 119 14.89 -22.05 -20.42
C SER A 119 14.41 -20.60 -20.43
N CYS A 120 14.54 -19.88 -19.31
CA CYS A 120 14.20 -18.46 -19.14
C CYS A 120 14.93 -17.47 -20.08
N SER A 121 15.50 -17.92 -21.19
CA SER A 121 16.46 -17.17 -22.01
C SER A 121 15.87 -15.97 -22.76
N ASP A 122 14.54 -15.86 -22.92
CA ASP A 122 13.94 -14.81 -23.75
C ASP A 122 13.02 -13.82 -23.01
N ASN A 123 12.88 -13.93 -21.69
CA ASN A 123 12.14 -12.92 -20.92
C ASN A 123 13.00 -11.66 -20.83
N VAL A 124 12.75 -10.71 -21.74
CA VAL A 124 13.47 -9.43 -21.82
C VAL A 124 13.25 -8.66 -20.53
N CYS A 125 14.22 -8.74 -19.61
CA CYS A 125 14.30 -7.83 -18.49
C CYS A 125 14.40 -6.40 -19.03
N THR A 126 13.42 -5.54 -18.77
CA THR A 126 13.46 -4.12 -19.20
C THR A 126 14.39 -3.27 -18.32
N CYS A 127 15.31 -3.90 -17.59
CA CYS A 127 16.27 -3.17 -16.78
C CYS A 127 17.38 -2.57 -17.62
N THR A 128 17.34 -1.25 -17.79
CA THR A 128 18.47 -0.48 -18.32
C THR A 128 19.67 -0.69 -17.41
N PRO A 129 20.84 -1.18 -17.86
CA PRO A 129 22.01 -1.34 -17.01
C PRO A 129 22.44 -0.01 -16.36
N LEU A 130 23.16 -0.03 -15.23
CA LEU A 130 23.81 1.18 -14.71
C LEU A 130 24.74 1.74 -15.79
N PRO A 131 24.67 3.04 -16.15
CA PRO A 131 25.59 3.63 -17.11
C PRO A 131 26.96 3.91 -16.47
N TRP A 132 27.58 2.89 -15.87
CA TRP A 132 28.83 2.99 -15.12
C TRP A 132 30.01 3.41 -16.00
N GLN A 133 29.91 3.21 -17.32
CA GLN A 133 30.91 3.66 -18.30
C GLN A 133 31.15 5.17 -18.21
N LEU A 134 30.13 5.94 -17.81
CA LEU A 134 30.25 7.39 -17.63
C LEU A 134 31.30 7.77 -16.56
N LEU A 135 31.51 6.91 -15.56
CA LEU A 135 32.51 7.14 -14.51
C LEU A 135 33.95 7.05 -15.02
N TYR A 136 34.16 6.41 -16.17
CA TYR A 136 35.49 6.21 -16.76
C TYR A 136 35.85 7.24 -17.83
N VAL A 137 34.93 8.15 -18.19
CA VAL A 137 35.12 9.12 -19.29
C VAL A 137 36.14 10.19 -18.92
N SER A 138 35.94 10.88 -17.80
CA SER A 138 36.85 11.92 -17.30
C SER A 138 36.55 12.22 -15.83
N LYS A 139 37.51 12.85 -15.12
CA LYS A 139 37.31 13.24 -13.72
C LYS A 139 36.06 14.09 -13.51
N THR A 140 35.85 15.10 -14.35
CA THR A 140 34.69 15.99 -14.24
C THR A 140 33.38 15.23 -14.44
N VAL A 141 33.31 14.34 -15.43
CA VAL A 141 32.11 13.51 -15.64
C VAL A 141 31.91 12.55 -14.45
N ALA A 142 32.97 11.92 -13.95
CA ALA A 142 32.91 11.03 -12.80
C ALA A 142 32.40 11.74 -11.53
N ASP A 143 32.89 12.95 -11.24
CA ASP A 143 32.46 13.77 -10.10
C ASP A 143 30.97 14.16 -10.24
N GLU A 144 30.55 14.57 -11.44
CA GLU A 144 29.16 14.94 -11.74
C GLU A 144 28.20 13.75 -11.63
N VAL A 145 28.55 12.64 -12.28
CA VAL A 145 27.77 11.39 -12.32
C VAL A 145 27.67 10.80 -10.93
N SER A 146 28.77 10.72 -10.18
CA SER A 146 28.74 10.19 -8.81
C SER A 146 27.87 11.04 -7.89
N THR A 147 27.95 12.37 -8.03
CA THR A 147 27.08 13.27 -7.27
C THR A 147 25.61 12.99 -7.57
N ILE A 148 25.23 12.83 -8.84
CA ILE A 148 23.85 12.53 -9.23
C ILE A 148 23.44 11.14 -8.74
N PHE A 149 24.32 10.14 -8.91
CA PHE A 149 24.06 8.76 -8.52
C PHE A 149 23.73 8.65 -7.03
N TYR A 150 24.58 9.15 -6.13
CA TYR A 150 24.32 9.06 -4.69
C TYR A 150 23.18 9.96 -4.21
N SER A 151 22.96 11.11 -4.87
CA SER A 151 21.92 12.05 -4.45
C SER A 151 20.54 11.78 -5.01
N SER A 152 20.41 10.96 -6.06
CA SER A 152 19.13 10.71 -6.75
C SER A 152 18.63 9.27 -6.58
N ASN A 153 19.49 8.33 -6.19
CA ASN A 153 19.09 6.93 -6.01
C ASN A 153 18.76 6.60 -4.55
N HIS A 154 17.96 5.55 -4.39
CA HIS A 154 17.67 4.94 -3.11
C HIS A 154 18.58 3.72 -2.89
N PHE A 155 19.32 3.70 -1.78
CA PHE A 155 20.21 2.61 -1.41
C PHE A 155 19.61 1.77 -0.30
N SER A 156 19.87 0.47 -0.30
CA SER A 156 19.47 -0.44 0.78
C SER A 156 20.60 -1.37 1.16
N ILE A 157 20.77 -1.60 2.46
CA ILE A 157 21.78 -2.51 3.01
C ILE A 157 21.13 -3.45 4.03
N PHE A 158 21.60 -4.69 4.04
CA PHE A 158 21.06 -5.77 4.85
C PHE A 158 22.13 -6.34 5.75
N ARG A 159 21.82 -6.52 7.03
CA ARG A 159 22.76 -7.15 7.98
C ARG A 159 23.03 -8.61 7.61
N GLU A 160 22.03 -9.36 7.17
CA GLU A 160 22.14 -10.80 6.91
C GLU A 160 22.86 -11.12 5.59
N SER A 161 23.22 -10.12 4.79
CA SER A 161 23.90 -10.30 3.51
C SER A 161 25.42 -10.10 3.59
N LEU A 162 26.13 -10.28 2.47
CA LEU A 162 27.60 -10.26 2.44
C LEU A 162 28.18 -8.97 3.00
N GLY A 163 29.16 -9.08 3.90
CA GLY A 163 29.77 -7.94 4.61
C GLY A 163 28.82 -7.12 5.48
N ARG A 164 27.61 -7.61 5.77
CA ARG A 164 26.69 -7.04 6.77
C ARG A 164 26.50 -5.53 6.59
N LEU A 165 26.40 -4.77 7.67
CA LEU A 165 26.31 -3.31 7.60
C LEU A 165 27.64 -2.64 7.19
N SER A 166 28.76 -3.38 7.24
CA SER A 166 30.08 -2.83 6.96
C SER A 166 30.30 -2.43 5.50
N GLY A 167 29.43 -2.88 4.59
CA GLY A 167 29.42 -2.39 3.20
C GLY A 167 29.42 -0.86 3.15
N LEU A 168 28.58 -0.18 3.93
CA LEU A 168 28.55 1.28 3.95
C LEU A 168 29.86 1.94 4.40
N HIS A 169 30.67 1.29 5.25
CA HIS A 169 31.97 1.82 5.68
C HIS A 169 33.01 1.85 4.57
N SER A 170 32.87 0.98 3.58
CA SER A 170 33.77 0.98 2.44
C SER A 170 33.45 2.08 1.43
N LEU A 171 32.28 2.73 1.54
CA LEU A 171 31.95 3.88 0.70
C LEU A 171 32.86 5.08 1.03
N PRO A 172 33.31 5.85 0.02
CA PRO A 172 34.11 7.02 0.29
C PRO A 172 33.27 8.06 1.03
N LYS A 173 33.90 8.81 1.94
CA LYS A 173 33.23 9.80 2.80
C LYS A 173 32.39 10.81 2.03
N TRP A 174 32.84 11.22 0.84
CA TRP A 174 32.11 12.15 -0.01
C TRP A 174 30.83 11.53 -0.60
N ALA A 175 30.79 10.22 -0.84
CA ALA A 175 29.60 9.53 -1.34
C ALA A 175 28.50 9.51 -0.27
N LEU A 176 28.86 9.15 0.96
CA LEU A 176 27.98 9.23 2.13
C LEU A 176 27.45 10.66 2.30
N ALA A 177 28.31 11.67 2.14
CA ALA A 177 27.91 13.07 2.21
C ALA A 177 26.96 13.54 1.09
N LYS A 178 26.87 12.81 -0.04
CA LYS A 178 25.91 13.08 -1.11
C LYS A 178 24.65 12.21 -1.05
N MET A 179 24.66 11.15 -0.24
CA MET A 179 23.55 10.23 -0.11
C MET A 179 22.31 10.95 0.42
N ARG A 180 21.16 10.75 -0.24
CA ARG A 180 19.87 11.36 0.15
C ARG A 180 18.82 10.35 0.55
N SER A 181 18.97 9.07 0.23
CA SER A 181 18.01 8.06 0.63
C SER A 181 18.65 6.71 0.90
N LEU A 182 18.40 6.15 2.09
CA LEU A 182 18.99 4.91 2.58
C LEU A 182 17.96 4.09 3.35
N SER A 183 17.90 2.78 3.09
CA SER A 183 17.24 1.81 3.95
C SER A 183 18.25 0.92 4.66
N LEU A 184 18.03 0.74 5.96
CA LEU A 184 18.77 -0.19 6.81
C LEU A 184 17.83 -1.31 7.23
N CYS A 185 18.19 -2.55 6.90
CA CYS A 185 17.40 -3.74 7.22
C CYS A 185 18.25 -4.69 8.08
N LEU A 186 17.89 -4.88 9.35
CA LEU A 186 18.66 -5.72 10.28
C LEU A 186 18.28 -7.20 10.22
N ASN A 187 17.04 -7.51 9.92
CA ASN A 187 16.55 -8.85 9.66
C ASN A 187 15.57 -8.73 8.50
N TYR A 188 15.93 -9.35 7.40
CA TYR A 188 15.12 -9.29 6.20
C TYR A 188 14.46 -10.63 5.98
N SER A 189 13.15 -10.66 6.22
CA SER A 189 12.34 -11.68 5.61
C SER A 189 12.25 -11.32 4.13
N ASP A 190 13.08 -11.97 3.31
CA ASP A 190 12.72 -12.17 1.91
C ASP A 190 11.30 -12.75 1.98
N PRO A 191 10.28 -12.06 1.43
CA PRO A 191 8.94 -12.59 1.37
C PRO A 191 9.03 -13.76 0.40
N ASP A 192 9.44 -14.92 0.92
CA ASP A 192 9.66 -16.15 0.18
C ASP A 192 8.47 -16.28 -0.75
N PRO A 193 8.67 -16.15 -2.07
CA PRO A 193 7.59 -15.93 -3.01
C PRO A 193 6.76 -17.19 -2.97
N ILE A 194 5.68 -17.12 -2.17
CA ILE A 194 4.58 -18.07 -2.03
C ILE A 194 4.98 -19.38 -2.69
N GLN A 195 5.77 -20.22 -2.01
CA GLN A 195 6.07 -21.54 -2.55
C GLN A 195 4.73 -22.28 -2.66
N TYR A 196 4.18 -22.21 -3.86
CA TYR A 196 2.93 -22.79 -4.33
C TYR A 196 3.09 -24.32 -4.44
N PHE A 197 3.45 -25.01 -3.36
CA PHE A 197 3.51 -26.48 -3.34
C PHE A 197 3.08 -26.98 -1.95
N LYS A 198 1.79 -27.29 -1.79
CA LYS A 198 1.23 -28.65 -1.81
C LYS A 198 1.84 -29.58 -0.74
N GLU A 199 1.01 -29.87 0.27
CA GLU A 199 0.96 -31.14 1.01
C GLU A 199 1.89 -31.39 2.22
N ARG A 200 2.65 -30.41 2.73
CA ARG A 200 3.19 -30.56 4.09
C ARG A 200 2.89 -29.34 4.95
N TYR A 201 2.41 -29.61 6.16
CA TYR A 201 2.01 -28.70 7.25
C TYR A 201 3.10 -27.71 7.69
N TRP A 202 3.57 -26.86 6.79
CA TRP A 202 4.62 -25.88 7.00
C TRP A 202 3.97 -24.52 6.76
N CYS A 203 3.30 -24.01 7.79
CA CYS A 203 3.40 -22.62 8.23
C CYS A 203 3.64 -21.60 7.09
N HIS A 204 2.58 -20.93 6.59
CA HIS A 204 2.64 -19.90 5.54
C HIS A 204 3.79 -18.88 5.74
N ALA A 205 4.18 -18.12 4.71
CA ALA A 205 5.15 -17.02 4.83
C ALA A 205 4.75 -15.90 5.83
N THR A 206 3.58 -16.01 6.47
CA THR A 206 3.06 -15.16 7.56
C THR A 206 2.83 -15.91 8.88
N CYS A 207 3.11 -17.22 8.93
CA CYS A 207 2.90 -18.03 10.12
C CYS A 207 3.96 -17.68 11.18
N ALA A 208 3.46 -17.34 12.38
CA ALA A 208 4.26 -16.82 13.48
C ALA A 208 5.47 -17.70 13.85
N ALA A 209 5.38 -19.03 13.69
CA ALA A 209 6.46 -19.95 14.04
C ALA A 209 7.72 -19.81 13.17
N SER A 210 7.59 -19.51 11.85
CA SER A 210 8.77 -19.28 11.00
C SER A 210 9.40 -17.91 11.23
N HIS A 211 8.60 -16.91 11.59
CA HIS A 211 9.06 -15.55 11.90
C HIS A 211 9.70 -15.42 13.30
N GLN A 212 9.23 -16.17 14.29
CA GLN A 212 9.81 -16.15 15.65
C GLN A 212 11.31 -16.50 15.64
N HIS A 213 11.74 -17.37 14.72
CA HIS A 213 13.16 -17.69 14.55
C HIS A 213 13.98 -16.57 13.90
N ARG A 214 13.37 -15.49 13.41
CA ARG A 214 14.04 -14.34 12.75
C ARG A 214 13.96 -13.04 13.56
N LEU A 215 13.18 -13.03 14.63
CA LEU A 215 13.13 -11.91 15.56
C LEU A 215 14.50 -11.62 16.16
N PHE A 216 14.78 -10.34 16.31
CA PHE A 216 15.87 -9.84 17.15
C PHE A 216 15.45 -10.10 18.61
N SER A 217 16.13 -11.03 19.27
CA SER A 217 15.83 -11.59 20.58
C SER A 217 17.09 -11.82 21.43
N LYS A 218 17.05 -11.45 22.72
CA LYS A 218 18.18 -11.71 23.66
C LYS A 218 18.63 -13.18 23.72
N ALA A 219 17.79 -14.13 23.33
CA ALA A 219 18.15 -15.54 23.23
C ALA A 219 19.30 -15.81 22.22
N LYS A 220 19.55 -14.90 21.27
CA LYS A 220 20.66 -14.95 20.31
C LYS A 220 21.73 -13.90 20.59
N ALA A 221 21.96 -13.62 21.88
CA ALA A 221 22.73 -12.47 22.39
C ALA A 221 24.04 -12.17 21.64
N HIS A 222 24.84 -13.18 21.26
CA HIS A 222 26.16 -12.91 20.71
C HIS A 222 26.13 -12.28 19.30
N ASP A 223 25.35 -12.84 18.37
CA ASP A 223 25.31 -12.30 17.00
C ASP A 223 24.50 -11.00 16.94
N GLU A 224 23.50 -10.87 17.80
CA GLU A 224 22.69 -9.67 17.93
C GLU A 224 23.42 -8.49 18.57
N ALA A 225 24.17 -8.71 19.66
CA ALA A 225 25.01 -7.67 20.26
C ALA A 225 26.05 -7.14 19.25
N SER A 226 26.70 -8.05 18.51
CA SER A 226 27.60 -7.66 17.42
C SER A 226 26.92 -6.80 16.35
N SER A 227 25.62 -6.97 16.14
CA SER A 227 24.87 -6.22 15.13
C SER A 227 24.43 -4.85 15.62
N ILE A 228 24.17 -4.71 16.91
CA ILE A 228 23.95 -3.41 17.55
C ILE A 228 25.25 -2.60 17.54
N ASP A 229 26.39 -3.23 17.83
CA ASP A 229 27.72 -2.59 17.74
C ASP A 229 28.03 -2.13 16.32
N GLU A 230 27.76 -2.97 15.31
CA GLU A 230 27.90 -2.60 13.89
C GLU A 230 26.97 -1.44 13.51
N LEU A 231 25.72 -1.43 13.99
CA LEU A 231 24.78 -0.34 13.76
C LEU A 231 25.24 0.95 14.44
N GLU A 232 25.77 0.90 15.66
CA GLU A 232 26.33 2.06 16.36
C GLU A 232 27.52 2.64 15.62
N HIS A 233 28.44 1.79 15.17
CA HIS A 233 29.57 2.23 14.36
C HIS A 233 29.10 2.88 13.05
N LEU A 234 28.11 2.28 12.37
CA LEU A 234 27.50 2.85 11.18
C LEU A 234 26.86 4.22 11.45
N CYS A 235 26.07 4.35 12.51
CA CYS A 235 25.43 5.61 12.88
C CYS A 235 26.45 6.71 13.15
N GLN A 236 27.57 6.37 13.81
CA GLN A 236 28.67 7.31 14.02
C GLN A 236 29.30 7.77 12.70
N VAL A 237 29.50 6.86 11.75
CA VAL A 237 30.03 7.22 10.42
C VAL A 237 29.04 8.10 9.65
N LEU A 238 27.76 7.73 9.60
CA LEU A 238 26.71 8.52 8.96
C LEU A 238 26.63 9.91 9.59
N ARG A 239 26.69 10.03 10.91
CA ARG A 239 26.67 11.30 11.63
C ARG A 239 27.80 12.23 11.23
N THR A 240 29.00 11.70 11.00
CA THR A 240 30.17 12.52 10.62
C THR A 240 30.16 13.00 9.17
N HIS A 241 29.38 12.38 8.30
CA HIS A 241 29.42 12.64 6.85
C HIS A 241 28.13 13.21 6.27
N ILE A 242 26.98 12.94 6.88
CA ILE A 242 25.68 13.38 6.38
C ILE A 242 25.32 14.75 6.97
N GLN A 243 24.88 15.65 6.10
CA GLN A 243 24.39 16.96 6.52
C GLN A 243 23.00 16.86 7.15
N PRO A 244 22.68 17.69 8.16
CA PRO A 244 21.33 17.76 8.72
C PRO A 244 20.28 18.09 7.65
N ASN A 245 19.08 17.50 7.78
CA ASN A 245 17.92 17.59 6.89
C ASN A 245 18.17 17.12 5.45
N GLN A 246 19.20 16.29 5.23
CA GLN A 246 19.51 15.76 3.89
C GLN A 246 18.98 14.35 3.66
N LEU A 247 19.23 13.44 4.60
CA LEU A 247 18.96 12.01 4.42
C LEU A 247 17.50 11.66 4.70
N ARG A 248 16.88 10.92 3.79
CA ARG A 248 15.67 10.11 4.00
C ARG A 248 16.09 8.72 4.47
N LEU A 249 15.81 8.36 5.72
CA LEU A 249 16.15 7.08 6.30
C LEU A 249 14.93 6.19 6.45
N SER A 250 15.05 4.93 6.01
CA SER A 250 14.11 3.86 6.35
C SER A 250 14.84 2.82 7.19
N PHE A 251 14.28 2.47 8.34
CA PHE A 251 14.86 1.49 9.25
C PHE A 251 13.86 0.35 9.48
N THR A 252 14.31 -0.88 9.29
CA THR A 252 13.50 -2.08 9.49
C THR A 252 14.26 -3.06 10.36
N CYS A 253 13.66 -3.41 11.49
CA CYS A 253 14.16 -4.44 12.40
C CYS A 253 12.97 -5.08 13.10
N ASP A 254 12.65 -6.34 12.82
CA ASP A 254 11.63 -7.07 13.56
C ASP A 254 12.17 -7.48 14.93
N VAL A 255 11.62 -6.90 16.00
CA VAL A 255 12.08 -7.14 17.37
C VAL A 255 11.12 -8.04 18.15
N ALA A 256 11.66 -8.80 19.10
CA ALA A 256 10.85 -9.68 19.95
C ALA A 256 10.09 -8.93 21.05
N ASP A 257 10.66 -7.85 21.58
CA ASP A 257 10.14 -7.10 22.72
C ASP A 257 10.52 -5.61 22.65
N ILE A 258 9.95 -4.81 23.58
CA ILE A 258 10.17 -3.36 23.64
C ILE A 258 11.60 -3.02 24.09
N GLU A 259 12.20 -3.80 24.97
CA GLU A 259 13.54 -3.56 25.50
C GLU A 259 14.60 -3.64 24.39
N ILE A 260 14.50 -4.65 23.53
CA ILE A 260 15.36 -4.81 22.35
C ILE A 260 15.10 -3.69 21.35
N ALA A 261 13.84 -3.31 21.17
CA ALA A 261 13.49 -2.18 20.32
C ALA A 261 14.21 -0.89 20.75
N GLU A 262 14.22 -0.58 22.04
CA GLU A 262 14.94 0.57 22.58
C GLU A 262 16.45 0.47 22.36
N GLU A 263 17.02 -0.73 22.55
CA GLU A 263 18.45 -0.98 22.36
C GLU A 263 18.87 -0.75 20.90
N VAL A 264 18.12 -1.30 19.96
CA VAL A 264 18.34 -1.18 18.51
C VAL A 264 18.13 0.26 18.01
N LEU A 265 17.19 1.00 18.60
CA LEU A 265 16.91 2.39 18.22
C LEU A 265 17.88 3.41 18.84
N ARG A 266 18.56 3.06 19.93
CA ARG A 266 19.51 3.96 20.62
C ARG A 266 20.62 4.49 19.70
N PRO A 267 21.30 3.66 18.88
CA PRO A 267 22.24 4.14 17.86
C PRO A 267 21.67 5.19 16.91
N LEU A 268 20.43 5.00 16.45
CA LEU A 268 19.81 5.89 15.48
C LEU A 268 19.64 7.30 16.03
N SER A 269 19.35 7.46 17.32
CA SER A 269 19.22 8.76 17.99
C SER A 269 20.49 9.63 17.93
N GLN A 270 21.64 9.06 17.58
CA GLN A 270 22.89 9.81 17.41
C GLN A 270 23.00 10.50 16.04
N LEU A 271 22.14 10.15 15.09
CA LEU A 271 22.16 10.72 13.75
C LEU A 271 21.79 12.22 13.77
N PRO A 272 22.31 13.02 12.81
CA PRO A 272 21.85 14.38 12.63
C PRO A 272 20.37 14.38 12.27
N HIS A 273 19.70 15.52 12.45
CA HIS A 273 18.31 15.68 12.01
C HIS A 273 18.16 15.18 10.58
N LEU A 274 17.19 14.30 10.35
CA LEU A 274 16.96 13.68 9.06
C LEU A 274 15.91 14.50 8.29
N ARG A 275 15.91 14.38 6.96
CA ARG A 275 14.88 15.02 6.12
C ARG A 275 13.53 14.35 6.34
N GLU A 276 13.57 13.03 6.34
CA GLU A 276 12.43 12.11 6.44
C GLU A 276 12.96 10.84 7.13
N CYS A 277 12.18 10.27 8.04
CA CYS A 277 12.51 9.03 8.71
C CYS A 277 11.28 8.12 8.81
N SER A 278 11.51 6.82 8.63
CA SER A 278 10.54 5.75 8.81
C SER A 278 11.19 4.60 9.58
N ILE A 279 10.47 4.05 10.55
CA ILE A 279 10.91 3.00 11.45
C ILE A 279 9.83 1.92 11.47
N LEU A 280 10.22 0.66 11.22
CA LEU A 280 9.39 -0.53 11.30
C LEU A 280 10.05 -1.51 12.28
N LEU A 281 9.38 -1.81 13.39
CA LEU A 281 9.91 -2.63 14.50
C LEU A 281 9.37 -4.06 14.53
N GLY A 282 8.63 -4.48 13.52
CA GLY A 282 8.01 -5.81 13.51
C GLY A 282 7.09 -5.99 12.33
N PHE A 283 7.07 -7.17 11.75
CA PHE A 283 5.95 -7.60 10.94
C PHE A 283 4.77 -7.96 11.85
N GLN A 284 3.55 -7.76 11.37
CA GLN A 284 2.32 -8.00 12.15
C GLN A 284 2.29 -9.46 12.65
N HIS A 285 2.77 -9.68 13.87
CA HIS A 285 2.72 -10.97 14.53
C HIS A 285 1.28 -11.24 14.98
N SER A 286 1.03 -12.52 15.25
CA SER A 286 -0.24 -13.12 15.63
C SER A 286 -1.20 -12.14 16.35
N PRO A 287 -2.51 -12.11 16.01
CA PRO A 287 -3.50 -11.24 16.65
C PRO A 287 -3.64 -11.41 18.18
N THR A 288 -2.88 -12.31 18.78
CA THR A 288 -2.80 -12.55 20.22
C THR A 288 -1.84 -11.60 20.95
N ASP A 289 -0.87 -10.97 20.26
CA ASP A 289 0.14 -10.08 20.87
C ASP A 289 -0.28 -8.60 20.83
N THR A 290 -1.48 -8.30 21.33
CA THR A 290 -2.06 -6.94 21.26
C THR A 290 -1.39 -5.94 22.21
N GLU A 291 -0.66 -6.39 23.24
CA GLU A 291 -0.12 -5.50 24.27
C GLU A 291 1.16 -4.78 23.84
N HIS A 292 2.07 -5.44 23.10
CA HIS A 292 3.36 -4.85 22.72
C HIS A 292 3.28 -3.92 21.52
N ILE A 293 2.31 -4.17 20.64
CA ILE A 293 2.06 -3.43 19.40
C ILE A 293 2.01 -1.90 19.62
N PRO A 294 1.12 -1.36 20.48
CA PRO A 294 0.97 0.09 20.63
C PRO A 294 2.23 0.73 21.23
N LEU A 295 2.92 -0.02 22.10
CA LEU A 295 4.16 0.43 22.73
C LEU A 295 5.30 0.56 21.72
N LEU A 296 5.49 -0.44 20.85
CA LEU A 296 6.49 -0.40 19.78
C LEU A 296 6.19 0.74 18.80
N GLN A 297 4.92 0.96 18.45
CA GLN A 297 4.53 2.06 17.59
C GLN A 297 4.79 3.44 18.22
N GLU A 298 4.44 3.64 19.49
CA GLU A 298 4.75 4.89 20.19
C GLU A 298 6.27 5.09 20.34
N LEU A 299 7.03 4.03 20.54
CA LEU A 299 8.49 4.09 20.55
C LEU A 299 9.05 4.50 19.17
N ALA A 300 8.61 3.87 18.08
CA ALA A 300 9.00 4.26 16.72
C ALA A 300 8.66 5.73 16.44
N LYS A 301 7.46 6.18 16.82
CA LYS A 301 7.01 7.57 16.70
C LYS A 301 7.88 8.54 17.50
N LYS A 302 8.21 8.21 18.74
CA LYS A 302 9.09 9.01 19.60
C LYS A 302 10.46 9.18 18.94
N HIS A 303 11.08 8.11 18.45
CA HIS A 303 12.39 8.17 17.80
C HIS A 303 12.36 8.91 16.46
N VAL A 304 11.37 8.67 15.60
CA VAL A 304 11.22 9.45 14.36
C VAL A 304 11.04 10.94 14.68
N THR A 305 10.18 11.28 15.64
CA THR A 305 9.94 12.68 16.03
C THR A 305 11.21 13.34 16.58
N HIS A 306 12.04 12.61 17.33
CA HIS A 306 13.34 13.08 17.81
C HIS A 306 14.34 13.32 16.67
N LEU A 307 14.35 12.44 15.66
CA LEU A 307 15.23 12.55 14.51
C LEU A 307 14.78 13.60 13.49
N MET A 308 13.52 14.01 13.53
CA MET A 308 13.02 15.13 12.76
C MET A 308 13.28 16.43 13.51
N LYS A 309 13.67 17.49 12.79
CA LYS A 309 13.73 18.81 13.39
C LYS A 309 12.31 19.20 13.84
N PRO A 310 12.06 19.53 15.12
CA PRO A 310 10.85 20.25 15.45
C PRO A 310 10.96 21.58 14.72
N SER A 311 10.20 21.74 13.64
CA SER A 311 9.91 23.07 13.12
C SER A 311 9.31 23.79 14.31
N ILE A 312 10.03 24.76 14.90
CA ILE A 312 9.55 25.56 16.02
C ILE A 312 8.15 26.02 15.59
N PRO A 313 7.08 25.52 16.20
CA PRO A 313 5.76 25.91 15.78
C PRO A 313 5.66 27.38 16.16
N THR A 314 5.68 28.27 15.16
CA THR A 314 5.08 29.58 15.36
C THR A 314 3.65 29.29 15.76
N THR A 315 3.28 29.64 16.99
CA THR A 315 1.93 29.43 17.51
C THR A 315 0.95 30.13 16.58
N PHE A 316 0.26 29.34 15.76
CA PHE A 316 -0.77 29.81 14.86
C PHE A 316 -2.08 29.82 15.63
N ASP A 317 -2.60 31.02 15.90
CA ASP A 317 -3.90 31.17 16.55
C ASP A 317 -5.01 30.87 15.54
N PHE A 318 -5.32 29.58 15.42
CA PHE A 318 -6.41 29.08 14.57
C PHE A 318 -7.76 29.72 14.91
N THR A 319 -7.98 30.06 16.19
CA THR A 319 -9.26 30.60 16.66
C THR A 319 -9.46 32.08 16.35
N ALA A 320 -8.38 32.81 16.07
CA ALA A 320 -8.45 34.20 15.63
C ALA A 320 -8.90 34.35 14.16
N LEU A 321 -8.91 33.27 13.39
CA LEU A 321 -9.34 33.29 11.99
C LEU A 321 -10.87 33.37 11.87
N PRO A 322 -11.41 33.98 10.79
CA PRO A 322 -12.82 33.86 10.47
C PRO A 322 -13.27 32.39 10.33
N PRO A 323 -14.50 32.03 10.74
CA PRO A 323 -15.01 30.65 10.69
C PRO A 323 -14.91 29.99 9.30
N GLU A 324 -15.05 30.77 8.23
CA GLU A 324 -14.96 30.29 6.86
C GLU A 324 -13.54 29.81 6.54
N ILE A 325 -12.53 30.54 7.02
CA ILE A 325 -11.12 30.19 6.86
C ILE A 325 -10.77 28.99 7.74
N GLN A 326 -11.33 28.92 8.96
CA GLN A 326 -11.20 27.76 9.83
C GLN A 326 -11.73 26.49 9.15
N LEU A 327 -12.95 26.56 8.57
CA LEU A 327 -13.54 25.45 7.81
C LEU A 327 -12.73 25.09 6.57
N GLN A 328 -12.22 26.09 5.84
CA GLN A 328 -11.37 25.86 4.68
C GLN A 328 -10.09 25.11 5.07
N ILE A 329 -9.40 25.56 6.12
CA ILE A 329 -8.20 24.88 6.65
C ILE A 329 -8.53 23.46 7.08
N LEU A 330 -9.61 23.27 7.86
CA LEU A 330 -10.05 21.94 8.29
C LEU A 330 -10.41 21.04 7.11
N SER A 331 -10.88 21.58 5.99
CA SER A 331 -11.17 20.79 4.79
C SER A 331 -9.92 20.24 4.07
N TYR A 332 -8.73 20.80 4.35
CA TYR A 332 -7.43 20.27 3.91
C TYR A 332 -6.80 19.28 4.91
N THR A 333 -7.52 18.89 5.95
CA THR A 333 -7.08 17.89 6.93
C THR A 333 -7.67 16.51 6.62
N PRO A 334 -7.26 15.44 7.34
CA PRO A 334 -7.90 14.12 7.21
C PRO A 334 -9.38 14.08 7.61
N LEU A 335 -10.03 15.19 7.97
CA LEU A 335 -11.49 15.23 8.14
C LEU A 335 -12.25 14.96 6.84
N VAL A 336 -11.65 15.24 5.69
CA VAL A 336 -12.19 14.85 4.38
C VAL A 336 -11.28 13.75 3.84
N THR A 337 -11.75 12.52 3.88
CA THR A 337 -11.02 11.38 3.34
C THR A 337 -11.16 11.34 1.82
N PRO A 338 -10.08 11.01 1.07
CA PRO A 338 -10.19 10.73 -0.36
C PRO A 338 -10.78 9.33 -0.64
N TYR A 339 -11.21 8.62 0.41
CA TYR A 339 -11.68 7.24 0.37
C TYR A 339 -13.06 7.08 0.99
N GLU A 340 -13.69 5.94 0.76
CA GLU A 340 -14.90 5.57 1.47
C GLU A 340 -14.61 5.14 2.91
N LEU A 341 -15.43 5.61 3.84
CA LEU A 341 -15.35 5.21 5.24
C LEU A 341 -16.23 4.00 5.46
N VAL A 342 -15.61 2.84 5.63
CA VAL A 342 -16.39 1.64 5.90
C VAL A 342 -16.69 1.52 7.39
N CYS A 343 -17.94 1.19 7.69
CA CYS A 343 -18.43 0.87 9.03
C CYS A 343 -18.93 -0.58 9.04
N GLY A 344 -18.35 -1.41 9.90
CA GLY A 344 -18.75 -2.82 10.05
C GLY A 344 -18.19 -3.42 11.33
N LEU A 345 -18.94 -4.33 11.96
CA LEU A 345 -18.60 -4.91 13.27
C LEU A 345 -17.65 -6.11 13.21
N ASN A 346 -17.53 -6.75 12.05
CA ASN A 346 -16.71 -7.96 11.87
C ASN A 346 -15.35 -7.67 11.24
N THR A 347 -14.88 -6.43 11.33
CA THR A 347 -13.57 -6.10 10.80
C THR A 347 -12.54 -6.53 11.84
N PRO A 348 -11.42 -7.16 11.43
CA PRO A 348 -10.37 -7.63 12.34
C PRO A 348 -9.82 -6.54 13.28
N VAL A 349 -10.19 -5.29 13.02
CA VAL A 349 -9.73 -4.05 13.64
C VAL A 349 -10.67 -3.55 14.74
N SER A 350 -11.93 -4.02 14.79
CA SER A 350 -12.88 -3.64 15.85
C SER A 350 -12.36 -3.97 17.26
N THR A 351 -11.39 -4.88 17.38
CA THR A 351 -10.77 -5.24 18.67
C THR A 351 -9.52 -4.41 18.99
N SER A 352 -8.83 -3.83 17.99
CA SER A 352 -7.54 -3.14 18.19
C SER A 352 -7.60 -1.61 18.04
N ILE A 353 -8.56 -1.06 17.28
CA ILE A 353 -8.74 0.38 17.11
C ILE A 353 -10.11 0.77 17.66
N GLN A 354 -10.14 1.68 18.64
CA GLN A 354 -11.36 2.24 19.25
C GLN A 354 -12.17 3.14 18.28
N SER A 355 -11.97 3.02 16.96
CA SER A 355 -12.70 3.78 15.93
C SER A 355 -13.73 2.86 15.27
N PRO A 356 -15.02 3.28 15.18
CA PRO A 356 -16.03 2.53 14.42
C PRO A 356 -15.86 2.67 12.89
N PHE A 357 -14.93 3.52 12.44
CA PHE A 357 -14.63 3.78 11.03
C PHE A 357 -13.23 3.30 10.68
N TYR A 358 -13.10 2.65 9.54
CA TYR A 358 -11.80 2.29 8.96
C TYR A 358 -11.82 2.45 7.44
N GLU A 359 -10.63 2.57 6.87
CA GLU A 359 -10.41 2.65 5.43
C GLU A 359 -10.18 1.23 4.87
N PRO A 360 -10.94 0.75 3.86
CA PRO A 360 -10.79 -0.60 3.30
C PRO A 360 -9.38 -0.92 2.82
N ARG A 361 -8.68 0.09 2.26
CA ARG A 361 -7.30 -0.06 1.79
C ARG A 361 -6.32 -0.36 2.92
N THR A 362 -6.64 -0.05 4.17
CA THR A 362 -5.76 -0.37 5.30
C THR A 362 -5.89 -1.81 5.80
N PHE A 363 -6.94 -2.56 5.40
CA PHE A 363 -7.17 -3.91 5.90
C PHE A 363 -7.82 -4.82 4.85
N PRO A 364 -7.09 -5.80 4.28
CA PRO A 364 -7.71 -6.81 3.46
C PRO A 364 -8.77 -7.58 4.25
N TYR A 365 -9.97 -7.65 3.69
CA TYR A 365 -10.99 -8.61 4.10
C TYR A 365 -10.43 -10.03 3.93
N ARG A 366 -10.77 -10.93 4.84
CA ARG A 366 -10.19 -12.28 5.07
C ARG A 366 -10.00 -13.19 3.85
N SER A 367 -10.52 -12.84 2.69
CA SER A 367 -10.55 -13.73 1.54
C SER A 367 -9.47 -13.43 0.49
N TYR A 368 -8.83 -12.25 0.50
CA TYR A 368 -7.80 -11.94 -0.51
C TYR A 368 -6.56 -11.20 0.02
N PRO A 369 -5.35 -11.63 -0.35
CA PRO A 369 -4.09 -11.03 0.09
C PRO A 369 -3.77 -9.74 -0.70
N SER A 370 -4.75 -8.86 -0.87
CA SER A 370 -4.46 -7.48 -1.28
C SER A 370 -3.87 -6.78 -0.06
N VAL A 371 -2.54 -6.89 0.08
CA VAL A 371 -1.72 -6.15 1.04
C VAL A 371 -2.26 -4.72 1.11
N PRO A 372 -2.54 -4.15 2.29
CA PRO A 372 -3.11 -2.83 2.38
C PRO A 372 -2.26 -1.86 1.56
N GLU A 373 -2.90 -1.11 0.67
CA GLU A 373 -2.22 -0.18 -0.22
C GLU A 373 -1.50 0.85 0.65
N CYS A 374 -0.17 0.69 0.85
CA CYS A 374 0.63 1.79 1.42
C CYS A 374 0.37 2.99 0.54
N CYS A 375 0.30 4.18 1.13
CA CYS A 375 0.31 5.45 0.42
C CYS A 375 1.54 5.67 -0.51
N LEU A 376 2.47 4.72 -0.57
CA LEU A 376 3.76 4.72 -1.26
C LEU A 376 4.73 5.84 -0.82
N THR A 377 4.27 6.83 -0.06
CA THR A 377 5.12 7.82 0.59
C THR A 377 5.79 7.27 1.85
N CYS A 378 5.19 6.23 2.46
CA CYS A 378 5.61 5.66 3.74
C CYS A 378 6.93 4.88 3.65
N SER A 379 7.15 4.19 2.53
CA SER A 379 8.31 3.34 2.26
C SER A 379 8.97 3.78 0.96
N PRO A 380 10.31 3.82 0.85
CA PRO A 380 11.01 4.36 -0.31
C PRO A 380 10.95 3.52 -1.60
N SER A 381 10.03 2.55 -1.74
CA SER A 381 9.89 1.76 -2.98
C SER A 381 9.32 2.63 -4.10
N PRO A 382 10.09 2.94 -5.16
CA PRO A 382 9.62 3.80 -6.24
C PRO A 382 8.81 3.02 -7.29
N SER A 383 8.88 1.68 -7.29
CA SER A 383 8.18 0.86 -8.28
C SER A 383 6.93 0.20 -7.69
N PRO A 384 5.74 0.36 -8.31
CA PRO A 384 4.52 -0.34 -7.91
C PRO A 384 4.65 -1.87 -8.05
N ALA A 385 5.63 -2.34 -8.84
CA ALA A 385 5.94 -3.75 -9.03
C ALA A 385 6.68 -4.37 -7.82
N GLN A 386 7.36 -3.57 -7.00
CA GLN A 386 7.95 -4.01 -5.74
C GLN A 386 6.99 -3.67 -4.61
N LYS A 387 6.13 -4.62 -4.25
CA LYS A 387 5.35 -4.52 -3.01
C LYS A 387 6.35 -4.25 -1.88
N PRO A 388 6.30 -3.08 -1.21
CA PRO A 388 7.24 -2.78 -0.16
C PRO A 388 7.17 -3.87 0.92
N ASN A 389 8.34 -4.35 1.36
CA ASN A 389 8.51 -5.37 2.40
C ASN A 389 7.73 -5.07 3.70
N GLY A 390 7.30 -3.83 3.86
CA GLY A 390 6.15 -3.46 4.67
C GLY A 390 5.80 -2.00 4.43
N CYS A 391 4.52 -1.67 4.61
CA CYS A 391 4.10 -0.29 4.78
C CYS A 391 4.59 0.20 6.15
N ALA A 392 5.48 1.19 6.23
CA ALA A 392 5.82 1.83 7.51
C ALA A 392 4.72 2.80 7.99
N CYS A 393 3.47 2.54 7.60
CA CYS A 393 2.30 3.34 7.94
C CYS A 393 1.71 2.89 9.27
N TRP A 394 0.92 3.79 9.87
CA TRP A 394 0.29 3.57 11.17
C TRP A 394 -0.65 2.36 11.24
N SER A 395 -1.28 1.96 10.12
CA SER A 395 -2.11 0.75 10.07
C SER A 395 -1.27 -0.51 10.34
N LYS A 396 0.05 -0.44 10.14
CA LYS A 396 0.99 -1.42 10.67
C LYS A 396 1.40 -1.00 12.08
N HIS A 397 0.89 -1.79 12.99
CA HIS A 397 0.88 -1.66 14.43
C HIS A 397 2.24 -1.50 15.15
N THR A 398 3.37 -1.58 14.46
CA THR A 398 4.74 -1.48 15.03
C THR A 398 5.61 -0.49 14.22
N ALA A 399 4.99 0.34 13.38
CA ALA A 399 5.68 1.22 12.46
C ALA A 399 5.26 2.69 12.60
N PHE A 400 6.18 3.58 12.26
CA PHE A 400 5.90 5.00 12.09
C PHE A 400 6.76 5.60 10.97
N SER A 401 6.16 6.48 10.17
CA SER A 401 6.86 7.21 9.12
C SER A 401 6.42 8.68 9.12
N SER A 402 7.41 9.57 9.11
CA SER A 402 7.23 11.03 9.03
C SER A 402 6.58 11.50 7.73
N THR A 403 6.58 10.66 6.68
CA THR A 403 5.99 10.96 5.36
C THR A 403 4.72 10.16 5.09
N CYS A 404 4.24 9.38 6.05
CA CYS A 404 3.04 8.58 5.86
C CYS A 404 1.83 9.48 5.60
N THR A 405 1.19 9.29 4.44
CA THR A 405 -0.05 9.98 4.07
C THR A 405 -1.27 9.05 4.11
N CYS A 406 -1.11 7.81 4.59
CA CYS A 406 -2.24 6.91 4.85
C CYS A 406 -3.25 7.64 5.75
N TRP A 407 -4.52 7.55 5.38
CA TRP A 407 -5.56 8.24 6.10
C TRP A 407 -5.68 7.65 7.51
N ARG A 408 -5.97 8.53 8.46
CA ARG A 408 -6.21 8.18 9.86
C ARG A 408 -7.40 8.96 10.34
N PHE A 409 -8.24 8.31 11.13
CA PHE A 409 -9.31 9.00 11.82
C PHE A 409 -8.72 10.12 12.68
N PRO A 410 -9.01 11.41 12.39
CA PRO A 410 -8.31 12.53 13.01
C PRO A 410 -8.92 12.86 14.37
N LEU A 411 -8.89 11.90 15.30
CA LEU A 411 -9.51 12.00 16.62
C LEU A 411 -9.10 13.28 17.36
N SER A 412 -7.84 13.71 17.23
CA SER A 412 -7.34 14.94 17.85
C SER A 412 -8.14 16.17 17.46
N LEU A 413 -8.63 16.29 16.21
CA LEU A 413 -9.43 17.43 15.77
C LEU A 413 -10.81 17.47 16.42
N PHE A 414 -11.38 16.31 16.79
CA PHE A 414 -12.63 16.24 17.55
C PHE A 414 -12.46 16.55 19.04
N LEU A 415 -11.21 16.62 19.53
CA LEU A 415 -10.88 16.80 20.95
C LEU A 415 -10.28 18.18 21.28
N VAL A 416 -10.11 19.08 20.31
CA VAL A 416 -9.48 20.41 20.53
C VAL A 416 -10.38 21.33 21.37
N SER A 417 -11.60 21.61 20.89
CA SER A 417 -12.57 22.50 21.55
C SER A 417 -13.99 22.17 21.06
N LYS A 418 -15.03 22.67 21.73
CA LYS A 418 -16.43 22.47 21.29
C LYS A 418 -16.68 23.01 19.89
N SER A 419 -16.19 24.21 19.59
CA SER A 419 -16.36 24.86 18.28
C SER A 419 -15.61 24.10 17.17
N VAL A 420 -14.35 23.71 17.41
CA VAL A 420 -13.57 22.92 16.43
C VAL A 420 -14.21 21.56 16.21
N LYS A 421 -14.71 20.92 17.28
CA LYS A 421 -15.45 19.66 17.17
C LYS A 421 -16.70 19.80 16.28
N GLU A 422 -17.51 20.83 16.47
CA GLU A 422 -18.71 21.06 15.64
C GLU A 422 -18.36 21.27 14.16
N MET A 423 -17.29 22.03 13.86
CA MET A 423 -16.78 22.20 12.51
C MET A 423 -16.25 20.88 11.94
N ALA A 424 -15.51 20.11 12.75
CA ALA A 424 -14.99 18.81 12.37
C ALA A 424 -16.11 17.81 12.07
N GLU A 425 -17.15 17.74 12.90
CA GLU A 425 -18.34 16.92 12.66
C GLU A 425 -19.08 17.35 11.39
N SER A 426 -19.25 18.65 11.17
CA SER A 426 -19.86 19.20 9.96
C SER A 426 -19.13 18.78 8.69
N LEU A 427 -17.80 18.92 8.68
CA LEU A 427 -16.97 18.51 7.54
C LEU A 427 -16.92 16.99 7.38
N PHE A 428 -16.67 16.27 8.46
CA PHE A 428 -16.47 14.82 8.42
C PHE A 428 -17.73 14.08 7.99
N TYR A 429 -18.89 14.38 8.59
CA TYR A 429 -20.14 13.71 8.21
C TYR A 429 -20.75 14.30 6.93
N GLY A 430 -20.41 15.56 6.60
CA GLY A 430 -20.96 16.26 5.46
C GLY A 430 -20.22 16.07 4.14
N ARG A 431 -18.92 15.77 4.17
CA ARG A 431 -18.10 15.62 2.95
C ARG A 431 -17.66 14.19 2.67
N ASN A 432 -17.69 13.31 3.67
CA ASN A 432 -17.32 11.92 3.45
C ASN A 432 -18.52 11.06 3.03
N HIS A 433 -18.18 9.92 2.45
CA HIS A 433 -19.12 8.86 2.15
C HIS A 433 -18.92 7.71 3.15
N PHE A 434 -20.02 7.26 3.76
CA PHE A 434 -20.00 6.16 4.72
C PHE A 434 -20.60 4.92 4.07
N TRP A 435 -19.87 3.81 4.13
CA TRP A 435 -20.31 2.53 3.59
C TRP A 435 -20.50 1.53 4.72
N VAL A 436 -21.75 1.21 5.01
CA VAL A 436 -22.14 0.24 6.03
C VAL A 436 -22.11 -1.13 5.40
N LEU A 437 -21.14 -1.96 5.79
CA LEU A 437 -21.03 -3.33 5.31
C LEU A 437 -21.97 -4.26 6.09
N PRO A 438 -22.46 -5.32 5.43
CA PRO A 438 -23.16 -6.39 6.11
C PRO A 438 -22.18 -7.04 7.07
N ARG A 439 -22.67 -7.47 8.23
CA ARG A 439 -21.82 -8.29 9.08
C ARG A 439 -21.65 -9.67 8.43
N GLY A 440 -20.42 -10.16 8.40
CA GLY A 440 -20.14 -11.54 7.98
C GLY A 440 -20.90 -12.59 8.81
N TRP A 441 -20.79 -13.86 8.41
CA TRP A 441 -21.67 -14.99 8.77
C TRP A 441 -21.97 -15.24 10.26
N ASN A 442 -21.23 -14.64 11.21
CA ASN A 442 -21.36 -14.88 12.65
C ASN A 442 -22.10 -13.78 13.42
N ALA A 443 -22.90 -12.96 12.75
CA ALA A 443 -23.43 -11.74 13.36
C ALA A 443 -24.78 -11.87 14.06
N SER A 444 -24.91 -11.14 15.17
CA SER A 444 -26.19 -10.94 15.89
C SER A 444 -27.31 -10.42 14.98
N HIS A 445 -28.57 -10.63 15.37
CA HIS A 445 -29.83 -10.08 14.81
C HIS A 445 -29.95 -8.53 14.80
N LYS A 446 -28.86 -7.81 14.56
CA LYS A 446 -28.80 -6.35 14.55
C LYS A 446 -28.46 -5.81 13.18
N LEU A 447 -29.46 -5.18 12.57
CA LEU A 447 -29.43 -4.41 11.33
C LEU A 447 -28.28 -3.38 11.37
N GLU A 448 -27.42 -3.45 10.36
CA GLU A 448 -26.15 -2.73 10.33
C GLU A 448 -26.34 -1.23 10.14
N ILE A 449 -27.24 -0.84 9.24
CA ILE A 449 -27.58 0.57 9.02
C ILE A 449 -28.15 1.20 10.30
N TRP A 450 -29.00 0.49 11.03
CA TRP A 450 -29.53 0.93 12.32
C TRP A 450 -28.40 1.16 13.35
N ASN A 451 -27.50 0.18 13.49
CA ASN A 451 -26.37 0.29 14.41
C ASN A 451 -25.40 1.43 14.02
N PHE A 452 -25.24 1.73 12.73
CA PHE A 452 -24.51 2.91 12.29
C PHE A 452 -25.24 4.21 12.67
N LEU A 453 -26.52 4.34 12.33
CA LEU A 453 -27.32 5.55 12.55
C LEU A 453 -27.45 5.91 14.04
N THR A 454 -27.62 4.92 14.91
CA THR A 454 -27.64 5.12 16.37
C THR A 454 -26.34 5.69 16.92
N ARG A 455 -25.18 5.33 16.34
CA ARG A 455 -23.87 5.87 16.73
C ARG A 455 -23.67 7.31 16.26
N VAL A 456 -24.29 7.70 15.15
CA VAL A 456 -24.16 9.04 14.56
C VAL A 456 -25.33 9.99 14.90
N GLY A 457 -26.18 9.63 15.87
CA GLY A 457 -27.40 10.39 16.18
C GLY A 457 -27.18 11.88 16.47
N GLY A 458 -26.11 12.24 17.18
CA GLY A 458 -25.77 13.64 17.48
C GLY A 458 -25.36 14.48 16.26
N VAL A 459 -24.96 13.84 15.17
CA VAL A 459 -24.40 14.48 13.96
C VAL A 459 -25.28 14.27 12.72
N ARG A 460 -26.51 13.77 12.91
CA ARG A 460 -27.46 13.47 11.82
C ARG A 460 -27.70 14.63 10.86
N ARG A 461 -27.67 15.88 11.35
CA ARG A 461 -27.80 17.11 10.54
C ARG A 461 -26.65 17.33 9.54
N TYR A 462 -25.54 16.64 9.73
CA TYR A 462 -24.36 16.73 8.87
C TYR A 462 -24.22 15.56 7.91
N LEU A 463 -24.83 14.40 8.17
CA LEU A 463 -24.72 13.24 7.28
C LEU A 463 -25.30 13.56 5.88
N ARG A 464 -24.49 13.36 4.83
CA ARG A 464 -24.89 13.64 3.42
C ARG A 464 -24.88 12.43 2.50
N ASN A 465 -23.97 11.47 2.67
CA ASN A 465 -23.84 10.33 1.77
C ASN A 465 -23.67 9.04 2.57
N LEU A 466 -24.53 8.06 2.32
CA LEU A 466 -24.54 6.77 3.01
C LEU A 466 -24.80 5.66 1.99
N THR A 467 -23.94 4.64 1.96
CA THR A 467 -24.20 3.36 1.31
C THR A 467 -24.48 2.31 2.35
N TRP A 468 -25.56 1.58 2.16
CA TRP A 468 -25.87 0.39 2.93
C TRP A 468 -25.72 -0.82 2.01
N GLU A 469 -24.71 -1.64 2.30
CA GLU A 469 -24.57 -2.93 1.63
C GLU A 469 -25.30 -4.01 2.43
N MET A 470 -26.14 -4.73 1.71
CA MET A 470 -26.92 -5.84 2.19
C MET A 470 -26.35 -7.12 1.57
N SER A 471 -25.93 -8.08 2.39
CA SER A 471 -25.58 -9.42 1.91
C SER A 471 -26.64 -10.38 2.42
N TRP A 472 -27.26 -11.09 1.51
CA TRP A 472 -28.24 -12.14 1.80
C TRP A 472 -27.55 -13.47 1.61
N SER A 473 -27.22 -14.15 2.70
CA SER A 473 -26.86 -15.55 2.59
C SER A 473 -28.15 -16.36 2.62
N VAL A 474 -28.35 -17.20 1.60
CA VAL A 474 -29.53 -18.05 1.29
C VAL A 474 -29.88 -19.08 2.38
N ARG A 475 -29.25 -19.02 3.55
CA ARG A 475 -29.53 -19.99 4.62
C ARG A 475 -30.87 -19.66 5.25
N GLU A 476 -31.75 -20.68 5.28
CA GLU A 476 -33.04 -20.70 6.00
C GLU A 476 -32.94 -20.19 7.44
N GLU A 477 -31.75 -20.28 8.05
CA GLU A 477 -31.42 -19.75 9.38
C GLU A 477 -31.65 -18.22 9.52
N TRP A 478 -31.67 -17.46 8.41
CA TRP A 478 -31.95 -16.02 8.39
C TRP A 478 -33.39 -15.68 7.97
N GLY A 479 -34.29 -16.68 7.94
CA GLY A 479 -35.64 -16.63 7.38
C GLY A 479 -36.62 -15.60 7.94
N GLY A 480 -36.17 -14.60 8.70
CA GLY A 480 -36.94 -13.46 9.18
C GLY A 480 -36.32 -12.09 8.88
N TYR A 481 -35.13 -11.97 8.25
CA TYR A 481 -34.48 -10.66 8.11
C TYR A 481 -35.35 -9.66 7.33
N LEU A 482 -35.67 -8.52 7.95
CA LEU A 482 -36.64 -7.52 7.50
C LEU A 482 -38.08 -8.03 7.25
N GLN A 483 -38.46 -9.18 7.80
CA GLN A 483 -39.83 -9.66 7.80
C GLN A 483 -40.60 -9.13 9.03
N GLU A 484 -41.89 -8.90 8.86
CA GLU A 484 -42.75 -8.45 9.95
C GLU A 484 -42.73 -9.44 11.13
N GLY A 485 -42.39 -8.94 12.32
CA GLY A 485 -42.21 -9.75 13.53
C GLY A 485 -40.76 -10.08 13.90
N ASP A 486 -39.80 -9.89 12.97
CA ASP A 486 -38.37 -10.04 13.25
C ASP A 486 -37.77 -8.80 13.92
N GLU A 487 -36.75 -9.00 14.77
CA GLU A 487 -36.06 -7.90 15.47
C GLU A 487 -35.46 -6.90 14.47
N THR A 488 -34.90 -7.39 13.35
CA THR A 488 -34.29 -6.55 12.32
C THR A 488 -35.32 -5.68 11.60
N TYR A 489 -36.57 -6.13 11.47
CA TYR A 489 -37.64 -5.29 10.93
C TYR A 489 -38.01 -4.17 11.90
N GLY A 490 -38.08 -4.45 13.20
CA GLY A 490 -38.24 -3.40 14.22
C GLY A 490 -37.11 -2.35 14.18
N GLN A 491 -35.88 -2.79 13.97
CA GLN A 491 -34.72 -1.91 13.80
C GLN A 491 -34.74 -1.13 12.46
N TRP A 492 -35.33 -1.71 11.42
CA TRP A 492 -35.58 -1.03 10.16
C TRP A 492 -36.63 0.08 10.30
N LEU A 493 -37.73 -0.19 11.01
CA LEU A 493 -38.72 0.86 11.33
C LEU A 493 -38.08 2.00 12.11
N ALA A 494 -37.23 1.70 13.09
CA ALA A 494 -36.47 2.72 13.83
C ALA A 494 -35.46 3.47 12.92
N THR A 495 -34.89 2.79 11.92
CA THR A 495 -34.06 3.43 10.89
C THR A 495 -34.88 4.41 10.04
N LEU A 496 -36.10 4.04 9.64
CA LEU A 496 -36.99 4.93 8.89
C LEU A 496 -37.38 6.17 9.70
N GLU A 497 -37.66 6.02 10.99
CA GLU A 497 -37.91 7.16 11.88
C GLU A 497 -36.71 8.10 11.93
N PHE A 498 -35.49 7.55 12.05
CA PHE A 498 -34.27 8.33 12.00
C PHE A 498 -34.14 9.10 10.68
N LEU A 499 -34.34 8.43 9.54
CA LEU A 499 -34.24 9.03 8.21
C LEU A 499 -35.30 10.10 7.97
N ARG A 500 -36.52 9.91 8.49
CA ARG A 500 -37.62 10.88 8.42
C ARG A 500 -37.32 12.16 9.21
N GLU A 501 -36.61 12.05 10.32
CA GLU A 501 -36.20 13.20 11.14
C GLU A 501 -35.03 14.02 10.54
N MET A 502 -34.40 13.52 9.47
CA MET A 502 -33.37 14.29 8.76
C MET A 502 -34.01 15.41 7.93
N PRO A 503 -33.33 16.56 7.77
CA PRO A 503 -33.78 17.61 6.87
C PRO A 503 -34.08 17.07 5.45
N PRO A 504 -35.25 17.39 4.86
CA PRO A 504 -35.63 16.89 3.54
C PRO A 504 -34.58 17.20 2.47
N GLY A 505 -34.24 16.20 1.65
CA GLY A 505 -33.29 16.37 0.56
C GLY A 505 -31.83 16.50 1.02
N GLN A 506 -31.52 16.15 2.28
CA GLN A 506 -30.16 16.22 2.81
C GLN A 506 -29.31 14.99 2.44
N LEU A 507 -29.88 13.80 2.54
CA LEU A 507 -29.16 12.53 2.44
C LEU A 507 -29.27 11.93 1.04
N THR A 508 -28.13 11.57 0.45
CA THR A 508 -28.07 10.55 -0.60
C THR A 508 -27.93 9.18 0.05
N LEU A 509 -28.86 8.27 -0.24
CA LEU A 509 -28.81 6.89 0.21
C LEU A 509 -28.55 5.96 -0.98
N THR A 510 -27.56 5.09 -0.85
CA THR A 510 -27.31 4.00 -1.79
C THR A 510 -27.60 2.68 -1.09
N ILE A 511 -28.33 1.79 -1.75
CA ILE A 511 -28.60 0.44 -1.26
C ILE A 511 -27.92 -0.52 -2.24
N ASP A 512 -26.83 -1.17 -1.82
CA ASP A 512 -26.14 -2.21 -2.60
C ASP A 512 -26.62 -3.58 -2.11
N THR A 513 -27.43 -4.22 -2.94
CA THR A 513 -27.90 -5.58 -2.68
C THR A 513 -26.92 -6.55 -3.29
N LYS A 514 -26.22 -7.29 -2.43
CA LYS A 514 -25.31 -8.34 -2.82
C LYS A 514 -26.02 -9.65 -3.06
N PHE A 515 -25.86 -10.14 -4.28
CA PHE A 515 -26.20 -11.49 -4.67
C PHE A 515 -24.91 -12.27 -4.79
N SER A 516 -24.68 -13.19 -3.86
CA SER A 516 -23.46 -14.01 -3.87
C SER A 516 -23.73 -15.33 -4.60
N GLN A 517 -23.28 -15.41 -5.85
CA GLN A 517 -23.34 -16.67 -6.61
C GLN A 517 -22.62 -17.80 -5.89
N SER A 518 -21.50 -17.49 -5.25
CA SER A 518 -20.73 -18.48 -4.48
C SER A 518 -21.52 -18.97 -3.28
N GLU A 519 -22.29 -18.12 -2.60
CA GLU A 519 -23.15 -18.57 -1.50
C GLU A 519 -24.28 -19.49 -1.96
N ILE A 520 -24.93 -19.18 -3.08
CA ILE A 520 -25.92 -20.09 -3.70
C ILE A 520 -25.24 -21.39 -4.11
N TYR A 521 -24.03 -21.30 -4.67
CA TYR A 521 -23.23 -22.46 -5.04
C TYR A 521 -22.93 -23.36 -3.84
N TYR A 522 -22.47 -22.78 -2.74
CA TYR A 522 -22.18 -23.49 -1.49
C TYR A 522 -23.45 -24.05 -0.84
N ALA A 523 -24.56 -23.31 -0.86
CA ALA A 523 -25.84 -23.78 -0.34
C ALA A 523 -26.36 -25.01 -1.09
N ASN A 524 -26.02 -25.14 -2.38
CA ASN A 524 -26.38 -26.28 -3.21
C ASN A 524 -25.28 -27.38 -3.24
N GLY A 525 -24.36 -27.37 -2.28
CA GLY A 525 -23.35 -28.44 -2.09
C GLY A 525 -22.07 -28.27 -2.92
N GLY A 526 -21.89 -27.13 -3.58
CA GLY A 526 -20.61 -26.76 -4.18
C GLY A 526 -19.52 -26.55 -3.13
N TRP A 527 -18.24 -26.75 -3.51
CA TRP A 527 -17.09 -26.45 -2.64
C TRP A 527 -16.02 -25.68 -3.44
N GLU A 528 -15.28 -24.83 -2.74
CA GLU A 528 -14.41 -23.78 -3.30
C GLU A 528 -13.11 -24.31 -3.95
N TYR A 529 -12.78 -25.60 -3.79
CA TYR A 529 -11.44 -26.14 -4.12
C TYR A 529 -11.41 -27.42 -4.95
N GLY A 530 -12.43 -27.71 -5.76
CA GLY A 530 -12.36 -28.82 -6.70
C GLY A 530 -13.59 -28.94 -7.56
N ASP A 531 -13.38 -29.54 -8.73
CA ASP A 531 -14.35 -29.93 -9.74
C ASP A 531 -15.45 -30.84 -9.16
N SER A 532 -16.32 -30.29 -8.30
CA SER A 532 -17.33 -31.06 -7.59
C SER A 532 -18.43 -31.56 -8.54
N GLY A 533 -18.41 -31.14 -9.81
CA GLY A 533 -19.43 -31.45 -10.80
C GLY A 533 -20.82 -30.94 -10.42
N VAL A 534 -20.93 -30.11 -9.38
CA VAL A 534 -22.20 -29.61 -8.88
C VAL A 534 -22.69 -28.53 -9.83
N VAL A 535 -23.64 -28.90 -10.69
CA VAL A 535 -24.38 -27.93 -11.51
C VAL A 535 -25.52 -27.40 -10.66
N VAL A 536 -25.41 -26.13 -10.26
CA VAL A 536 -26.52 -25.46 -9.58
C VAL A 536 -27.54 -25.03 -10.63
N PRO A 537 -28.82 -25.44 -10.49
CA PRO A 537 -29.84 -25.07 -11.46
C PRO A 537 -30.02 -23.55 -11.56
N ASP A 538 -30.18 -23.01 -12.78
CA ASP A 538 -30.50 -21.60 -13.02
C ASP A 538 -31.72 -21.11 -12.22
N ALA A 539 -32.67 -22.02 -11.95
CA ALA A 539 -33.84 -21.75 -11.12
C ALA A 539 -33.49 -21.33 -9.69
N ALA A 540 -32.40 -21.86 -9.10
CA ALA A 540 -31.95 -21.46 -7.76
C ALA A 540 -31.43 -20.03 -7.77
N TYR A 541 -30.62 -19.66 -8.76
CA TYR A 541 -30.14 -18.28 -8.94
C TYR A 541 -31.29 -17.31 -9.21
N THR A 542 -32.25 -17.72 -10.03
CA THR A 542 -33.43 -16.90 -10.37
C THR A 542 -34.32 -16.68 -9.15
N SER A 543 -34.62 -17.75 -8.40
CA SER A 543 -35.42 -17.69 -7.17
C SER A 543 -34.79 -16.75 -6.14
N GLU A 544 -33.48 -16.83 -5.95
CA GLU A 544 -32.76 -15.97 -5.01
C GLU A 544 -32.75 -14.50 -5.47
N ALA A 545 -32.61 -14.25 -6.78
CA ALA A 545 -32.67 -12.91 -7.34
C ALA A 545 -34.10 -12.30 -7.24
N GLU A 546 -35.14 -13.12 -7.37
CA GLU A 546 -36.53 -12.72 -7.16
C GLU A 546 -36.82 -12.43 -5.70
N TYR A 547 -36.35 -13.29 -4.79
CA TYR A 547 -36.41 -13.07 -3.35
C TYR A 547 -35.74 -11.75 -2.96
N THR A 548 -34.47 -11.55 -3.35
CA THR A 548 -33.73 -10.30 -3.11
C THR A 548 -34.49 -9.07 -3.62
N PHE A 549 -35.08 -9.17 -4.81
CA PHE A 549 -35.88 -8.08 -5.38
C PHE A 549 -37.17 -7.83 -4.58
N SER A 550 -37.86 -8.87 -4.13
CA SER A 550 -39.07 -8.75 -3.30
C SER A 550 -38.81 -8.04 -1.97
N VAL A 551 -37.69 -8.35 -1.31
CA VAL A 551 -37.26 -7.67 -0.07
C VAL A 551 -36.94 -6.21 -0.38
N SER A 552 -36.25 -5.97 -1.49
CA SER A 552 -35.95 -4.61 -1.96
C SER A 552 -37.22 -3.79 -2.24
N GLN A 553 -38.26 -4.43 -2.80
CA GLN A 553 -39.58 -3.81 -2.98
C GLN A 553 -40.25 -3.48 -1.64
N ALA A 554 -40.13 -4.35 -0.63
CA ALA A 554 -40.67 -4.09 0.72
C ALA A 554 -39.99 -2.86 1.35
N ILE A 555 -38.66 -2.81 1.34
CA ILE A 555 -37.86 -1.65 1.81
C ILE A 555 -38.30 -0.36 1.11
N ALA A 556 -38.45 -0.41 -0.21
CA ALA A 556 -38.88 0.76 -0.99
C ALA A 556 -40.32 1.19 -0.67
N LYS A 557 -41.24 0.25 -0.43
CA LYS A 557 -42.60 0.57 0.05
C LYS A 557 -42.57 1.21 1.44
N ASP A 558 -41.70 0.74 2.33
CA ASP A 558 -41.58 1.31 3.67
C ASP A 558 -41.02 2.73 3.65
N LEU A 559 -40.01 3.00 2.79
CA LEU A 559 -39.49 4.36 2.57
C LEU A 559 -40.61 5.33 2.16
N ILE A 560 -41.52 4.90 1.28
CA ILE A 560 -42.68 5.69 0.85
C ILE A 560 -43.69 5.85 1.98
N LYS A 561 -44.05 4.74 2.65
CA LYS A 561 -45.03 4.71 3.74
C LYS A 561 -44.62 5.62 4.91
N HIS A 562 -43.33 5.72 5.20
CA HIS A 562 -42.78 6.55 6.27
C HIS A 562 -42.38 7.96 5.81
N ASP A 563 -42.72 8.35 4.58
CA ASP A 563 -42.49 9.68 4.02
C ASP A 563 -41.02 10.13 4.08
N VAL A 564 -40.08 9.21 3.84
CA VAL A 564 -38.64 9.54 3.91
C VAL A 564 -38.25 10.42 2.71
N LYS A 565 -37.67 11.60 2.99
CA LYS A 565 -37.29 12.60 1.96
C LYS A 565 -35.79 12.61 1.69
N LEU A 566 -35.36 11.80 0.73
CA LEU A 566 -33.97 11.71 0.29
C LEU A 566 -33.62 12.78 -0.76
N LYS A 567 -32.34 13.13 -0.87
CA LYS A 567 -31.78 13.93 -1.96
C LYS A 567 -31.79 13.12 -3.27
N ASP A 568 -31.19 11.94 -3.15
CA ASP A 568 -30.97 10.96 -4.20
C ASP A 568 -31.10 9.58 -3.54
N LEU A 569 -31.69 8.62 -4.26
CA LEU A 569 -31.71 7.20 -3.90
C LEU A 569 -31.07 6.42 -5.06
N PHE A 570 -30.09 5.60 -4.75
CA PHE A 570 -29.48 4.69 -5.71
C PHE A 570 -29.66 3.25 -5.26
N TRP A 571 -30.07 2.40 -6.20
CA TRP A 571 -30.21 0.97 -5.96
C TRP A 571 -29.29 0.21 -6.89
N HIS A 572 -28.40 -0.57 -6.29
CA HIS A 572 -27.51 -1.45 -7.01
C HIS A 572 -27.85 -2.90 -6.70
N PHE A 573 -28.01 -3.68 -7.76
CA PHE A 573 -27.98 -5.13 -7.70
C PHE A 573 -26.62 -5.55 -8.23
N THR A 574 -25.86 -6.30 -7.44
CA THR A 574 -24.71 -7.05 -7.98
C THR A 574 -25.24 -8.33 -8.60
N TRP A 575 -25.98 -8.19 -9.70
CA TRP A 575 -26.41 -9.35 -10.46
C TRP A 575 -25.17 -9.97 -11.12
N PRO A 576 -25.05 -11.29 -11.19
CA PRO A 576 -23.90 -11.88 -11.85
C PRO A 576 -23.93 -11.54 -13.34
N ARG A 577 -22.83 -11.01 -13.87
CA ARG A 577 -22.58 -10.98 -15.31
C ARG A 577 -22.34 -12.41 -15.79
N ILE A 578 -23.41 -13.20 -15.95
CA ILE A 578 -23.33 -14.57 -16.48
C ILE A 578 -22.89 -14.57 -17.96
N GLY A 579 -22.77 -13.41 -18.63
CA GLY A 579 -22.48 -13.33 -20.07
C GLY A 579 -21.15 -12.70 -20.51
N GLU A 580 -20.32 -12.13 -19.63
CA GLU A 580 -19.08 -11.43 -20.08
C GLU A 580 -17.81 -12.29 -20.00
N TRP A 581 -17.91 -13.52 -19.47
CA TRP A 581 -16.75 -14.38 -19.22
C TRP A 581 -16.35 -15.30 -20.37
N GLN A 582 -17.12 -15.34 -21.45
CA GLN A 582 -16.73 -16.05 -22.67
C GLN A 582 -16.92 -15.11 -23.84
N GLY A 583 -15.82 -14.84 -24.54
CA GLY A 583 -15.77 -13.90 -25.65
C GLY A 583 -16.90 -14.14 -26.66
N GLU A 584 -17.44 -13.04 -27.17
CA GLU A 584 -18.20 -12.96 -28.43
C GLU A 584 -19.24 -14.08 -28.62
N GLY A 585 -20.29 -14.06 -27.80
CA GLY A 585 -21.45 -14.93 -27.97
C GLY A 585 -22.63 -14.47 -27.15
N GLU A 586 -23.36 -13.47 -27.66
CA GLU A 586 -24.61 -12.97 -27.09
C GLU A 586 -25.67 -14.08 -26.94
N MET A 587 -25.77 -14.72 -25.76
CA MET A 587 -27.01 -15.33 -25.27
C MET A 587 -26.99 -15.44 -23.73
N GLY A 588 -26.98 -14.30 -23.04
CA GLY A 588 -27.22 -14.25 -21.61
C GLY A 588 -28.72 -14.37 -21.30
N LEU A 589 -29.12 -15.51 -20.73
CA LEU A 589 -30.41 -15.69 -20.05
C LEU A 589 -30.52 -14.65 -18.90
N GLY A 590 -31.63 -13.93 -18.83
CA GLY A 590 -32.06 -13.32 -17.56
C GLY A 590 -32.31 -11.81 -17.52
N ASN A 591 -32.17 -11.08 -18.62
CA ASN A 591 -32.88 -9.81 -18.73
C ASN A 591 -34.18 -10.08 -19.45
N ALA A 592 -35.30 -10.11 -18.72
CA ALA A 592 -36.62 -9.98 -19.32
C ALA A 592 -36.61 -8.66 -20.09
N ARG A 593 -36.31 -8.77 -21.39
CA ARG A 593 -36.40 -7.67 -22.34
C ARG A 593 -37.86 -7.24 -22.30
N ASP A 594 -38.11 -5.96 -22.10
CA ASP A 594 -39.42 -5.43 -22.46
C ASP A 594 -39.71 -5.74 -23.94
N GLY A 595 -40.94 -5.51 -24.40
CA GLY A 595 -41.29 -5.71 -25.82
C GLY A 595 -40.40 -4.93 -26.81
N GLU A 596 -39.52 -4.05 -26.32
CA GLU A 596 -38.55 -3.26 -27.08
C GLU A 596 -37.09 -3.75 -26.96
N GLY A 597 -36.83 -4.87 -26.26
CA GLY A 597 -35.51 -5.45 -26.21
C GLY A 597 -34.61 -4.96 -25.07
N LYS A 598 -35.08 -4.06 -24.19
CA LYS A 598 -34.28 -3.48 -23.09
C LYS A 598 -34.48 -4.25 -21.79
N ALA A 599 -33.36 -4.60 -21.17
CA ALA A 599 -33.33 -5.11 -19.80
C ALA A 599 -33.96 -4.09 -18.85
N ARG A 600 -35.00 -4.47 -18.12
CA ARG A 600 -35.50 -3.63 -17.03
C ARG A 600 -34.49 -3.63 -15.90
N ASP A 601 -33.75 -2.53 -15.73
CA ASP A 601 -32.97 -2.28 -14.52
C ASP A 601 -33.93 -2.26 -13.32
N LYS A 602 -34.00 -3.38 -12.60
CA LYS A 602 -34.78 -3.54 -11.36
C LYS A 602 -34.44 -2.45 -10.34
N GLY A 603 -33.19 -1.98 -10.30
CA GLY A 603 -32.79 -0.86 -9.45
C GLY A 603 -33.50 0.43 -9.84
N ARG A 604 -33.53 0.77 -11.13
CA ARG A 604 -34.27 1.95 -11.64
C ARG A 604 -35.76 1.89 -11.32
N VAL A 605 -36.38 0.71 -11.36
CA VAL A 605 -37.79 0.53 -10.99
C VAL A 605 -38.01 0.92 -9.52
N LEU A 606 -37.15 0.44 -8.61
CA LEU A 606 -37.25 0.76 -7.17
C LEU A 606 -36.96 2.23 -6.89
N GLU A 607 -35.95 2.79 -7.55
CA GLU A 607 -35.61 4.22 -7.46
C GLU A 607 -36.79 5.09 -7.87
N LYS A 608 -37.43 4.80 -9.02
CA LYS A 608 -38.63 5.53 -9.48
C LYS A 608 -39.84 5.33 -8.59
N MET A 609 -39.96 4.16 -7.95
CA MET A 609 -41.04 3.91 -6.99
C MET A 609 -40.95 4.86 -5.79
N VAL A 610 -39.74 5.10 -5.26
CA VAL A 610 -39.53 5.96 -4.08
C VAL A 610 -39.41 7.44 -4.45
N MET A 611 -38.62 7.77 -5.48
CA MET A 611 -38.25 9.14 -5.86
C MET A 611 -39.21 9.75 -6.89
N GLY A 612 -40.13 8.97 -7.45
CA GLY A 612 -41.10 9.38 -8.45
C GLY A 612 -40.71 8.98 -9.89
N PRO A 613 -41.68 8.97 -10.82
CA PRO A 613 -41.53 8.41 -12.16
C PRO A 613 -40.51 9.16 -13.05
N LEU A 614 -40.25 10.43 -12.74
CA LEU A 614 -39.29 11.30 -13.44
C LEU A 614 -37.86 11.19 -12.90
N TYR A 615 -37.62 10.39 -11.86
CA TYR A 615 -36.30 10.23 -11.30
C TYR A 615 -35.41 9.38 -12.22
N GLU A 616 -34.27 9.95 -12.62
CA GLU A 616 -33.26 9.26 -13.42
C GLU A 616 -31.95 9.22 -12.63
N GLY A 617 -31.67 8.09 -11.99
CA GLY A 617 -30.47 7.92 -11.15
C GLY A 617 -29.17 8.07 -11.93
N GLU A 618 -29.15 7.64 -13.19
CA GLU A 618 -27.98 7.70 -14.07
C GLU A 618 -27.55 9.16 -14.32
N GLU A 619 -28.48 10.05 -14.64
CA GLU A 619 -28.22 11.48 -14.82
C GLU A 619 -27.77 12.19 -13.53
N ARG A 620 -28.05 11.57 -12.37
CA ARG A 620 -27.68 12.07 -11.03
C ARG A 620 -26.36 11.49 -10.51
N GLY A 621 -25.64 10.77 -11.35
CA GLY A 621 -24.32 10.24 -11.06
C GLY A 621 -24.31 8.83 -10.45
N LYS A 622 -25.36 8.02 -10.63
CA LYS A 622 -25.45 6.66 -10.06
C LYS A 622 -24.19 5.82 -10.38
N TYR A 623 -23.69 5.86 -11.60
CA TYR A 623 -22.54 5.05 -12.01
C TYR A 623 -21.20 5.74 -11.78
N GLU A 624 -21.13 7.07 -11.94
CA GLU A 624 -19.95 7.87 -11.65
C GLU A 624 -19.58 7.71 -10.18
N ARG A 625 -20.56 7.89 -9.28
CA ARG A 625 -20.36 7.64 -7.85
C ARG A 625 -19.94 6.21 -7.61
N ARG A 626 -20.61 5.23 -8.23
CA ARG A 626 -20.21 3.82 -8.09
C ARG A 626 -18.77 3.58 -8.54
N LYS A 627 -18.29 4.19 -9.63
CA LYS A 627 -16.91 4.04 -10.12
C LYS A 627 -15.89 4.77 -9.25
N GLU A 628 -16.16 6.02 -8.87
CA GLU A 628 -15.32 6.80 -7.95
C GLU A 628 -15.14 6.08 -6.61
N TRP A 629 -16.20 5.42 -6.15
CA TRP A 629 -16.25 4.69 -4.89
C TRP A 629 -15.67 3.27 -4.99
N ASN A 630 -16.03 2.52 -6.04
CA ASN A 630 -15.57 1.15 -6.27
C ASN A 630 -14.24 1.05 -7.04
N GLY A 631 -13.43 2.11 -7.11
CA GLY A 631 -12.06 2.00 -7.64
C GLY A 631 -11.24 0.88 -6.96
N TYR A 632 -11.65 0.43 -5.77
CA TYR A 632 -11.11 -0.75 -5.10
C TYR A 632 -11.59 -2.11 -5.68
N ARG A 633 -12.82 -2.22 -6.21
CA ARG A 633 -13.31 -3.47 -6.83
C ARG A 633 -12.69 -3.73 -8.19
N ASP A 634 -12.39 -2.69 -8.97
CA ASP A 634 -11.72 -2.84 -10.28
C ASP A 634 -10.28 -3.39 -10.16
N HIS A 635 -9.73 -3.47 -8.94
CA HIS A 635 -8.43 -4.09 -8.65
C HIS A 635 -8.55 -5.50 -8.05
N GLN A 636 -9.76 -6.04 -7.88
CA GLN A 636 -9.93 -7.45 -7.65
C GLN A 636 -9.66 -8.19 -8.97
N PRO A 637 -8.72 -9.14 -9.01
CA PRO A 637 -8.51 -9.93 -10.21
C PRO A 637 -9.86 -10.58 -10.60
N PRO A 638 -10.17 -10.62 -11.90
CA PRO A 638 -11.35 -11.32 -12.37
C PRO A 638 -11.13 -12.81 -12.00
N TYR A 639 -11.98 -13.38 -11.15
CA TYR A 639 -11.92 -14.80 -10.72
C TYR A 639 -12.20 -15.77 -11.86
#